data_AF-A0A8H5SS07-F1
#
_entry.id   AF-A0A8H5SS07-F1
#
_cell.length_a   1.000
_cell.length_b   1.000
_cell.length_c   1.000
_cell.angle_alpha   90.00
_cell.angle_beta   90.00
_cell.angle_gamma   90.00
#
_symmetry.space_group_name_H-M   'P 1'
#
loop_
_entity.id
_entity.type
_entity.pdbx_description
1 polymer ?
#
loop_
_entity_poly.entity_id
_entity_poly.type
_entity_poly.pdbx_seq_one_letter_code
_entity_poly.pdbx_strand_id
1 'polypeptide(L)'
;MDPRYGAQPQQHPHPHRTPSPGQPLQQGYQLDDNPFDDGRYGQYGPSQQHLHMPSGPDQHRLPTPSDHLNLNAAQSVDNLSGYGPPGDYAVNPEAHHDAYYNQPYEPRPQQQPYDQGYDQEYEQPYDDHRPMLQHQPSDAPSEPYQDQPQQGGGIKRWKTVKQVLLYRGNLVLDCPVPPVLLQQNPHGERDEFTHMRYSAATCDPNDFYDHDFTLRQRLFTKPRHTELFIVVTMYNEDDILFARTMTGVFKNIEYMCNRPNSKTWGKDAWKKIVVCVVSDGRSKINPRTKALLAGMGVYQEGIAKQQVNGKDVTAHIYEYTTQTHLQIKNDVVQLVHRRQPVQMLFCLKEKNAKKINSHRWFFTAFGRVLDPNICVLLDAGTRPGGSSIYHLWKAFDLEPMCGGACGEIKAMLGTGGKYLLNPLVAAQNFEYKMSNILDKPLESAFGFISVLPGAFSAYRYVALQNDKNGKGPLEKYFLGETLHGGSDAGLFESNMYLAEDRILCFELVTKRNCHWILQYVKSATGETDVPDTVTELVLQRRRWLNGSFFAAIYAIVHFLDFLRSDHTFLRKFAFFIEFIFNTINMIFAWFAIGNFFLVFKILTTSLGDDTLLGRTGEILGVVFTWLYGVFLITCFVLSLGNRPAGSGRLYTAMCWFWAIIMIYLLFAAIFIAVKAIIADVNDANGFNFSDVFKNKVFYMLIISVMSTFGIWLIASLIMLDPWHMATSLVQYMLLTPTFTNVLNVYAFCNTHDVSWGTKGDDKVEKLPSVNTKDGTGKTDLPDEGDLNAQYQRELAVFAQKHVEVKTTPTPSQLQEKQMDYYRGVRTGVVLIWMVSNFGLAALVLSSAGLDRISPNKDKDHEAEQLSRSNIYMSIVLWSVAGLSAFKFIGAMWFLVVRMFRGV
;
A
#
# COMPACT_ATOMS: atom_id res chain seq x y z
N MET A 1 58.37 -21.11 55.94
CA MET A 1 58.45 -19.64 55.89
C MET A 1 59.24 -19.32 54.62
N ASP A 2 58.74 -18.60 53.64
CA ASP A 2 58.38 -17.17 53.71
C ASP A 2 57.42 -16.74 52.56
N PRO A 3 56.72 -15.58 52.62
CA PRO A 3 55.80 -15.16 51.54
C PRO A 3 55.96 -13.69 51.04
N ARG A 4 55.36 -13.42 49.86
CA ARG A 4 54.71 -12.16 49.37
C ARG A 4 55.32 -11.40 48.17
N TYR A 5 54.38 -11.00 47.30
CA TYR A 5 54.33 -9.87 46.35
C TYR A 5 55.36 -9.71 45.21
N GLY A 6 54.81 -9.76 43.99
CA GLY A 6 55.39 -9.29 42.72
C GLY A 6 54.38 -9.56 41.59
N ALA A 7 54.06 -8.57 40.75
CA ALA A 7 52.96 -8.65 39.78
C ALA A 7 53.44 -8.72 38.32
N GLN A 8 52.69 -9.39 37.44
CA GLN A 8 52.67 -9.20 35.97
C GLN A 8 51.31 -9.66 35.37
N PRO A 9 50.96 -9.29 34.11
CA PRO A 9 49.56 -9.13 33.69
C PRO A 9 48.95 -10.32 32.92
N GLN A 10 47.60 -10.35 32.88
CA GLN A 10 46.81 -11.28 32.07
C GLN A 10 46.71 -10.84 30.60
N GLN A 11 46.62 -11.81 29.68
CA GLN A 11 46.55 -11.59 28.23
C GLN A 11 45.10 -11.66 27.70
N HIS A 12 44.81 -10.91 26.63
CA HIS A 12 43.52 -10.94 25.94
C HIS A 12 43.35 -12.20 25.06
N PRO A 13 42.13 -12.79 24.97
CA PRO A 13 41.76 -13.71 23.90
C PRO A 13 41.46 -12.98 22.58
N HIS A 14 41.83 -13.56 21.43
CA HIS A 14 41.63 -12.94 20.11
C HIS A 14 40.19 -13.05 19.56
N PRO A 15 39.66 -12.03 18.86
CA PRO A 15 38.25 -11.95 18.42
C PRO A 15 37.98 -12.49 17.00
N HIS A 16 38.55 -13.64 16.60
CA HIS A 16 38.33 -14.21 15.26
C HIS A 16 38.06 -15.73 15.25
N ARG A 17 36.77 -16.10 15.17
CA ARG A 17 36.33 -17.41 14.68
C ARG A 17 34.92 -17.34 14.09
N THR A 18 34.74 -17.81 12.86
CA THR A 18 33.44 -17.88 12.19
C THR A 18 32.64 -19.12 12.63
N PRO A 19 31.32 -19.02 12.88
CA PRO A 19 30.48 -20.19 13.17
C PRO A 19 30.34 -21.16 11.99
N SER A 20 30.11 -22.44 12.27
CA SER A 20 29.89 -23.48 11.26
C SER A 20 28.41 -23.57 10.84
N PRO A 21 28.10 -23.91 9.57
CA PRO A 21 26.72 -23.98 9.08
C PRO A 21 26.00 -25.24 9.57
N GLY A 22 25.37 -25.18 10.75
CA GLY A 22 24.63 -26.32 11.31
C GLY A 22 23.66 -26.03 12.46
N GLN A 23 23.82 -24.91 13.17
CA GLN A 23 22.93 -24.52 14.28
C GLN A 23 22.33 -23.13 14.02
N PRO A 24 20.99 -22.95 14.04
CA PRO A 24 20.40 -21.62 14.11
C PRO A 24 20.67 -21.01 15.49
N LEU A 25 21.11 -19.76 15.54
CA LEU A 25 21.21 -19.01 16.80
C LEU A 25 19.81 -18.73 17.33
N GLN A 26 19.42 -19.40 18.41
CA GLN A 26 18.13 -19.20 19.07
C GLN A 26 18.16 -17.95 19.98
N GLN A 27 18.42 -16.79 19.38
CA GLN A 27 18.19 -15.49 19.99
C GLN A 27 16.90 -14.89 19.44
N GLY A 28 15.78 -15.30 20.04
CA GLY A 28 14.56 -14.49 19.98
C GLY A 28 14.75 -13.24 20.82
N TYR A 29 14.09 -12.14 20.45
CA TYR A 29 13.95 -10.98 21.33
C TYR A 29 12.97 -11.34 22.46
N GLN A 30 13.51 -11.89 23.55
CA GLN A 30 12.73 -12.30 24.71
C GLN A 30 12.36 -11.08 25.55
N LEU A 31 11.07 -10.87 25.78
CA LEU A 31 10.50 -9.77 26.57
C LEU A 31 10.01 -10.27 27.93
N ASP A 32 10.84 -11.10 28.59
CA ASP A 32 10.54 -11.72 29.88
C ASP A 32 11.66 -11.45 30.91
N ASP A 33 11.52 -10.39 31.70
CA ASP A 33 12.18 -10.28 33.01
C ASP A 33 11.14 -10.69 34.06
N ASN A 34 11.16 -11.96 34.50
CA ASN A 34 10.22 -12.48 35.50
C ASN A 34 10.78 -12.26 36.93
N PRO A 35 10.19 -11.40 37.78
CA PRO A 35 10.86 -10.86 38.96
C PRO A 35 10.73 -11.72 40.23
N PHE A 36 10.67 -13.05 40.11
CA PHE A 36 10.59 -13.98 41.24
C PHE A 36 11.37 -15.29 41.02
N ASP A 37 12.66 -15.30 41.37
CA ASP A 37 13.37 -16.50 41.81
C ASP A 37 14.50 -16.13 42.79
N ASP A 38 14.43 -16.62 44.02
CA ASP A 38 15.50 -16.56 45.04
C ASP A 38 15.65 -17.95 45.65
N GLY A 39 16.48 -18.78 45.00
CA GLY A 39 16.61 -20.20 45.27
C GLY A 39 18.06 -20.67 45.23
N ARG A 40 18.69 -20.83 46.40
CA ARG A 40 20.07 -21.34 46.52
C ARG A 40 20.15 -22.85 46.35
N TYR A 41 21.38 -23.30 46.03
CA TYR A 41 21.93 -24.67 46.01
C TYR A 41 21.97 -25.39 44.66
N GLY A 42 22.84 -26.41 44.57
CA GLY A 42 23.10 -27.17 43.34
C GLY A 42 24.05 -28.36 43.59
N GLN A 43 24.85 -28.70 42.58
CA GLN A 43 25.87 -29.78 42.52
C GLN A 43 25.38 -31.16 42.00
N TYR A 44 26.28 -31.81 41.25
CA TYR A 44 26.23 -33.19 40.70
C TYR A 44 25.34 -33.53 39.47
N GLY A 45 26.00 -33.97 38.40
CA GLY A 45 25.57 -35.07 37.52
C GLY A 45 26.58 -36.23 37.67
N PRO A 46 26.89 -37.07 36.65
CA PRO A 46 26.29 -37.20 35.31
C PRO A 46 25.99 -38.67 34.90
N SER A 47 25.52 -38.93 33.66
CA SER A 47 25.97 -40.09 32.83
C SER A 47 25.33 -40.08 31.42
N GLN A 48 25.98 -40.77 30.47
CA GLN A 48 25.53 -41.06 29.10
C GLN A 48 25.84 -42.52 28.76
N GLN A 49 25.04 -43.16 27.88
CA GLN A 49 25.37 -44.24 26.91
C GLN A 49 24.08 -44.96 26.44
N HIS A 50 24.02 -45.72 25.34
CA HIS A 50 24.43 -45.48 23.94
C HIS A 50 23.89 -46.61 23.02
N LEU A 51 23.80 -46.36 21.70
CA LEU A 51 23.73 -47.32 20.56
C LEU A 51 22.45 -48.18 20.26
N HIS A 52 21.96 -47.97 19.01
CA HIS A 52 21.69 -48.97 17.94
C HIS A 52 20.36 -49.75 17.76
N MET A 53 20.03 -49.93 16.47
CA MET A 53 19.03 -50.85 15.89
C MET A 53 19.70 -52.18 15.45
N PRO A 54 18.91 -53.23 15.14
CA PRO A 54 18.98 -53.79 13.78
C PRO A 54 17.62 -54.24 13.18
N SER A 55 17.66 -54.84 11.98
CA SER A 55 16.53 -55.25 11.13
C SER A 55 16.03 -56.70 11.34
N GLY A 56 14.86 -57.05 10.76
CA GLY A 56 14.29 -58.43 10.73
C GLY A 56 14.98 -59.41 9.76
N PRO A 57 14.39 -60.60 9.42
CA PRO A 57 12.96 -60.74 9.04
C PRO A 57 12.19 -62.07 9.39
N ASP A 58 10.86 -61.99 9.25
CA ASP A 58 9.87 -62.97 8.69
C ASP A 58 9.25 -64.21 9.41
N GLN A 59 7.95 -64.43 9.04
CA GLN A 59 7.06 -65.63 9.06
C GLN A 59 6.69 -66.45 10.33
N HIS A 60 5.45 -66.31 10.84
CA HIS A 60 4.39 -67.36 10.72
C HIS A 60 2.96 -66.99 11.25
N ARG A 61 1.94 -67.18 10.39
CA ARG A 61 0.50 -67.54 10.61
C ARG A 61 -0.48 -66.72 11.52
N LEU A 62 -1.40 -65.98 10.85
CA LEU A 62 -2.90 -66.05 10.90
C LEU A 62 -3.72 -65.83 12.21
N PRO A 63 -5.02 -65.41 12.16
CA PRO A 63 -5.68 -64.34 11.37
C PRO A 63 -6.77 -63.53 12.16
N THR A 64 -7.66 -62.81 11.46
CA THR A 64 -8.92 -62.09 11.90
C THR A 64 -8.79 -60.71 12.57
N PRO A 65 -9.85 -59.88 12.58
CA PRO A 65 -10.80 -59.56 11.49
C PRO A 65 -10.88 -58.05 11.18
N SER A 66 -11.73 -57.66 10.22
CA SER A 66 -11.79 -56.32 9.61
C SER A 66 -12.91 -55.38 10.13
N ASP A 67 -12.61 -54.08 10.06
CA ASP A 67 -13.54 -52.93 9.92
C ASP A 67 -14.52 -52.55 11.06
N HIS A 68 -15.07 -51.34 10.92
CA HIS A 68 -16.06 -50.63 11.75
C HIS A 68 -15.60 -50.12 13.13
N LEU A 69 -15.19 -48.85 13.17
CA LEU A 69 -15.46 -47.95 14.30
C LEU A 69 -16.12 -46.66 13.79
N ASN A 70 -17.28 -46.32 14.33
CA ASN A 70 -18.11 -45.20 13.88
C ASN A 70 -17.58 -43.85 14.35
N LEU A 71 -17.78 -42.81 13.53
CA LEU A 71 -17.83 -41.44 14.03
C LEU A 71 -19.11 -41.26 14.86
N ASN A 72 -18.97 -40.99 16.15
CA ASN A 72 -20.09 -40.49 16.97
C ASN A 72 -20.00 -38.97 17.08
N ALA A 73 -21.00 -38.29 16.52
CA ALA A 73 -21.18 -36.85 16.67
C ALA A 73 -21.67 -36.48 18.07
N ALA A 74 -21.44 -35.24 18.50
CA ALA A 74 -22.02 -34.70 19.72
C ALA A 74 -23.55 -34.62 19.57
N GLN A 75 -24.29 -35.35 20.42
CA GLN A 75 -25.75 -35.28 20.48
C GLN A 75 -26.18 -34.11 21.37
N SER A 76 -27.27 -33.44 20.98
CA SER A 76 -27.94 -32.40 21.75
C SER A 76 -28.70 -32.98 22.94
N VAL A 77 -28.55 -32.38 24.12
CA VAL A 77 -29.23 -32.82 25.34
C VAL A 77 -30.56 -32.07 25.49
N ASP A 78 -31.62 -32.60 24.89
CA ASP A 78 -33.01 -32.27 25.20
C ASP A 78 -33.66 -33.46 25.93
N ASN A 79 -34.39 -33.17 27.01
CA ASN A 79 -34.97 -34.08 28.02
C ASN A 79 -34.03 -34.57 29.14
N LEU A 80 -33.96 -33.79 30.23
CA LEU A 80 -34.36 -34.31 31.54
C LEU A 80 -34.86 -33.17 32.43
N SER A 81 -35.97 -33.36 33.14
CA SER A 81 -36.63 -32.31 33.94
C SER A 81 -36.85 -32.74 35.39
N GLY A 82 -36.29 -31.95 36.31
CA GLY A 82 -36.68 -31.91 37.72
C GLY A 82 -36.00 -32.90 38.68
N TYR A 83 -35.14 -32.39 39.57
CA TYR A 83 -35.36 -32.45 41.03
C TYR A 83 -34.51 -31.40 41.76
N GLY A 84 -34.84 -31.10 43.03
CA GLY A 84 -34.22 -30.05 43.85
C GLY A 84 -32.89 -30.42 44.55
N PRO A 85 -32.24 -29.45 45.24
CA PRO A 85 -30.81 -29.47 45.59
C PRO A 85 -30.51 -30.00 47.01
N PRO A 86 -29.23 -30.21 47.38
CA PRO A 86 -28.46 -29.13 48.03
C PRO A 86 -26.93 -29.11 47.77
N GLY A 87 -26.27 -27.97 48.07
CA GLY A 87 -24.85 -27.92 48.49
C GLY A 87 -23.86 -27.23 47.53
N ASP A 88 -23.22 -26.15 48.03
CA ASP A 88 -22.15 -25.43 47.34
C ASP A 88 -20.78 -26.15 47.40
N TYR A 89 -19.93 -25.93 46.39
CA TYR A 89 -18.73 -25.09 46.51
C TYR A 89 -17.99 -25.00 45.16
N ALA A 90 -17.73 -23.78 44.69
CA ALA A 90 -16.92 -23.51 43.51
C ALA A 90 -15.85 -22.46 43.83
N VAL A 91 -14.61 -22.68 43.37
CA VAL A 91 -13.49 -21.74 43.51
C VAL A 91 -12.89 -21.50 42.14
N ASN A 92 -12.93 -20.26 41.67
CA ASN A 92 -12.33 -19.83 40.40
C ASN A 92 -11.00 -19.10 40.69
N PRO A 93 -9.82 -19.62 40.27
CA PRO A 93 -8.52 -19.08 40.67
C PRO A 93 -8.16 -17.68 40.12
N GLU A 94 -8.88 -17.16 39.13
CA GLU A 94 -8.45 -15.96 38.37
C GLU A 94 -8.91 -14.62 38.96
N ALA A 95 -9.61 -14.62 40.11
CA ALA A 95 -10.38 -13.48 40.61
C ALA A 95 -9.69 -12.59 41.68
N HIS A 96 -8.35 -12.50 41.73
CA HIS A 96 -7.65 -11.64 42.69
C HIS A 96 -6.37 -10.96 42.14
N HIS A 97 -6.54 -9.88 41.37
CA HIS A 97 -5.46 -8.91 41.11
C HIS A 97 -6.00 -7.47 40.93
N ASP A 98 -6.59 -6.90 41.99
CA ASP A 98 -6.71 -5.44 42.15
C ASP A 98 -7.00 -5.10 43.62
N ALA A 99 -6.02 -4.51 44.32
CA ALA A 99 -6.16 -4.16 45.74
C ALA A 99 -5.10 -3.14 46.22
N TYR A 100 -5.26 -1.86 45.89
CA TYR A 100 -4.61 -0.79 46.65
C TYR A 100 -5.46 0.51 46.73
N TYR A 101 -5.67 0.94 47.98
CA TYR A 101 -6.31 2.18 48.46
C TYR A 101 -7.85 2.24 48.62
N ASN A 102 -8.26 3.04 49.61
CA ASN A 102 -9.43 2.81 50.46
C ASN A 102 -10.56 3.82 50.27
N GLN A 103 -11.78 3.43 50.70
CA GLN A 103 -12.89 4.34 51.03
C GLN A 103 -13.10 4.42 52.56
N PRO A 104 -13.71 5.50 53.09
CA PRO A 104 -14.10 5.60 54.51
C PRO A 104 -15.62 5.50 54.77
N TYR A 105 -16.02 4.51 55.58
CA TYR A 105 -16.99 4.54 56.69
C TYR A 105 -18.36 5.27 56.48
N GLU A 106 -19.49 4.57 56.23
CA GLU A 106 -20.53 4.10 57.21
C GLU A 106 -21.55 5.18 57.71
N PRO A 107 -22.72 4.86 58.35
CA PRO A 107 -23.28 3.55 58.78
C PRO A 107 -24.75 3.26 58.35
N ARG A 108 -25.35 2.16 58.86
CA ARG A 108 -26.78 1.76 58.76
C ARG A 108 -27.38 1.36 60.14
N PRO A 109 -28.70 1.52 60.34
CA PRO A 109 -29.58 0.60 61.10
C PRO A 109 -30.42 -0.27 60.13
N GLN A 110 -30.82 -1.53 60.38
CA GLN A 110 -31.56 -2.17 61.48
C GLN A 110 -33.05 -1.73 61.55
N GLN A 111 -34.07 -2.60 61.74
CA GLN A 111 -34.12 -4.00 62.27
C GLN A 111 -35.27 -4.87 61.63
N GLN A 112 -35.54 -6.07 62.18
CA GLN A 112 -36.45 -7.17 61.72
C GLN A 112 -37.61 -7.36 62.76
N PRO A 113 -38.44 -8.46 62.89
CA PRO A 113 -38.78 -9.66 62.06
C PRO A 113 -40.29 -10.14 62.08
N TYR A 114 -40.59 -11.30 61.43
CA TYR A 114 -41.67 -12.31 61.72
C TYR A 114 -43.19 -11.94 61.52
N ASP A 115 -44.17 -12.83 61.20
CA ASP A 115 -44.23 -14.27 60.81
C ASP A 115 -45.49 -14.63 59.94
N GLN A 116 -45.72 -15.92 59.64
CA GLN A 116 -46.84 -16.63 58.92
C GLN A 116 -48.29 -16.32 59.42
N GLY A 117 -49.42 -16.63 58.75
CA GLY A 117 -49.74 -17.35 57.48
C GLY A 117 -51.28 -17.65 57.32
N TYR A 118 -51.68 -18.56 56.40
CA TYR A 118 -53.04 -19.13 56.12
C TYR A 118 -54.04 -18.44 55.13
N ASP A 119 -55.12 -19.17 54.76
CA ASP A 119 -55.73 -19.25 53.41
C ASP A 119 -57.25 -18.91 53.25
N GLN A 120 -57.68 -18.84 51.97
CA GLN A 120 -59.01 -19.12 51.35
C GLN A 120 -60.23 -18.16 51.44
N GLU A 121 -60.70 -17.79 50.22
CA GLU A 121 -62.09 -17.74 49.66
C GLU A 121 -63.25 -16.95 50.32
N TYR A 122 -64.03 -16.21 49.50
CA TYR A 122 -65.45 -16.49 49.15
C TYR A 122 -66.02 -15.54 48.04
N GLU A 123 -67.30 -15.70 47.65
CA GLU A 123 -67.88 -15.47 46.30
C GLU A 123 -68.65 -14.14 46.01
N GLN A 124 -68.79 -13.81 44.69
CA GLN A 124 -69.99 -13.37 43.87
C GLN A 124 -70.99 -12.26 44.36
N PRO A 125 -71.61 -11.42 43.46
CA PRO A 125 -72.79 -11.81 42.62
C PRO A 125 -73.02 -11.07 41.23
N TYR A 126 -74.16 -11.37 40.55
CA TYR A 126 -74.56 -11.01 39.15
C TYR A 126 -76.05 -10.54 38.95
N ASP A 127 -76.37 -9.88 37.79
CA ASP A 127 -77.68 -9.54 37.12
C ASP A 127 -77.37 -9.06 35.64
N ASP A 128 -78.14 -8.99 34.52
CA ASP A 128 -79.52 -9.19 33.93
C ASP A 128 -80.70 -8.19 34.11
N HIS A 129 -80.46 -6.87 34.04
CA HIS A 129 -81.47 -5.89 33.59
C HIS A 129 -81.19 -5.34 32.15
N ARG A 130 -82.28 -5.25 31.36
CA ARG A 130 -82.36 -5.23 29.86
C ARG A 130 -82.62 -3.81 29.28
N PRO A 131 -82.73 -3.53 27.93
CA PRO A 131 -83.08 -4.41 26.79
C PRO A 131 -82.35 -4.15 25.43
N MET A 132 -83.01 -4.46 24.29
CA MET A 132 -82.42 -4.81 22.99
C MET A 132 -82.75 -3.83 21.82
N LEU A 133 -81.88 -3.82 20.80
CA LEU A 133 -82.08 -3.55 19.34
C LEU A 133 -83.28 -2.70 18.84
N GLN A 134 -82.99 -1.60 18.11
CA GLN A 134 -83.79 -1.14 16.96
C GLN A 134 -82.93 -0.40 15.89
N HIS A 135 -83.53 0.33 14.92
CA HIS A 135 -83.05 0.34 13.52
C HIS A 135 -83.09 1.72 12.79
N GLN A 136 -82.10 1.99 11.91
CA GLN A 136 -82.09 2.95 10.77
C GLN A 136 -82.20 4.49 11.03
N PRO A 137 -81.99 5.40 10.03
CA PRO A 137 -81.31 5.31 8.70
C PRO A 137 -80.35 6.51 8.34
N SER A 138 -79.72 6.43 7.14
CA SER A 138 -79.08 7.54 6.35
C SER A 138 -77.84 8.26 6.93
N ASP A 139 -76.89 8.84 6.17
CA ASP A 139 -76.78 9.19 4.74
C ASP A 139 -75.37 8.92 4.14
N ALA A 140 -75.18 9.12 2.82
CA ALA A 140 -73.92 8.91 2.07
C ALA A 140 -73.09 10.23 1.89
N PRO A 141 -71.87 10.27 1.28
CA PRO A 141 -71.52 9.74 -0.05
C PRO A 141 -70.18 8.95 -0.13
N SER A 142 -69.85 8.49 -1.35
CA SER A 142 -68.78 7.54 -1.68
C SER A 142 -67.53 8.15 -2.36
N GLU A 143 -66.35 7.62 -2.06
CA GLU A 143 -65.12 7.73 -2.86
C GLU A 143 -64.86 6.41 -3.66
N PRO A 144 -64.17 6.43 -4.81
CA PRO A 144 -64.25 5.32 -5.78
C PRO A 144 -63.25 4.17 -5.54
N TYR A 145 -63.73 2.93 -5.69
CA TYR A 145 -62.86 1.76 -5.89
C TYR A 145 -62.17 1.84 -7.27
N GLN A 146 -60.85 1.64 -7.32
CA GLN A 146 -60.14 1.25 -8.54
C GLN A 146 -59.63 -0.18 -8.38
N ASP A 147 -60.17 -1.10 -9.19
CA ASP A 147 -59.58 -2.42 -9.35
C ASP A 147 -58.24 -2.32 -10.09
N GLN A 148 -57.19 -2.91 -9.52
CA GLN A 148 -56.02 -3.36 -10.26
C GLN A 148 -55.81 -4.86 -10.02
N PRO A 149 -55.50 -5.63 -11.08
CA PRO A 149 -55.64 -7.09 -11.05
C PRO A 149 -54.60 -7.77 -10.16
N GLN A 150 -55.03 -8.82 -9.46
CA GLN A 150 -54.14 -9.73 -8.76
C GLN A 150 -53.18 -10.42 -9.75
N GLN A 151 -51.89 -10.06 -9.72
CA GLN A 151 -50.87 -10.91 -10.31
C GLN A 151 -50.67 -12.17 -9.45
N GLY A 152 -50.46 -13.31 -10.11
CA GLY A 152 -50.55 -14.63 -9.50
C GLY A 152 -49.58 -14.84 -8.32
N GLY A 153 -50.06 -15.56 -7.30
CA GLY A 153 -49.30 -15.86 -6.10
C GLY A 153 -48.08 -16.76 -6.40
N GLY A 154 -46.91 -16.14 -6.55
CA GLY A 154 -45.64 -16.85 -6.55
C GLY A 154 -45.44 -17.60 -5.23
N ILE A 155 -44.94 -18.84 -5.30
CA ILE A 155 -44.76 -19.71 -4.13
C ILE A 155 -43.77 -19.05 -3.16
N LYS A 156 -44.27 -18.57 -2.02
CA LYS A 156 -43.45 -18.10 -0.90
C LYS A 156 -42.74 -19.29 -0.26
N ARG A 157 -41.56 -19.65 -0.78
CA ARG A 157 -40.60 -20.49 -0.05
C ARG A 157 -40.22 -19.77 1.25
N TRP A 158 -40.44 -20.45 2.36
CA TRP A 158 -40.03 -19.98 3.68
C TRP A 158 -38.52 -20.18 3.80
N LYS A 159 -37.77 -19.13 4.16
CA LYS A 159 -36.34 -19.26 4.46
C LYS A 159 -36.15 -20.02 5.77
N THR A 160 -35.22 -20.96 5.79
CA THR A 160 -34.93 -21.74 7.00
C THR A 160 -34.22 -20.88 8.05
N VAL A 161 -34.97 -20.35 9.01
CA VAL A 161 -34.42 -19.58 10.14
C VAL A 161 -33.66 -20.53 11.08
N LYS A 162 -32.33 -20.55 10.98
CA LYS A 162 -31.48 -21.28 11.94
C LYS A 162 -31.18 -20.40 13.15
N GLN A 163 -31.21 -21.01 14.33
CA GLN A 163 -30.50 -20.46 15.49
C GLN A 163 -29.02 -20.78 15.34
N VAL A 164 -28.18 -19.78 15.57
CA VAL A 164 -26.72 -19.92 15.59
C VAL A 164 -26.20 -19.34 16.91
N LEU A 165 -25.32 -20.09 17.57
CA LEU A 165 -24.66 -19.68 18.80
C LEU A 165 -23.58 -18.63 18.48
N LEU A 166 -23.44 -17.63 19.34
CA LEU A 166 -22.33 -16.68 19.23
C LEU A 166 -21.01 -17.37 19.60
N TYR A 167 -19.99 -17.25 18.74
CA TYR A 167 -18.66 -17.76 19.01
C TYR A 167 -17.87 -16.70 19.78
N ARG A 168 -17.61 -16.94 21.07
CA ARG A 168 -16.98 -15.96 21.99
C ARG A 168 -17.70 -14.60 21.99
N GLY A 169 -19.03 -14.62 22.04
CA GLY A 169 -19.86 -13.39 21.96
C GLY A 169 -19.97 -12.75 20.56
N ASN A 170 -19.20 -13.22 19.57
CA ASN A 170 -19.19 -12.67 18.22
C ASN A 170 -20.07 -13.49 17.25
N LEU A 171 -20.70 -12.81 16.28
CA LEU A 171 -21.51 -13.46 15.26
C LEU A 171 -20.60 -14.09 14.20
N VAL A 172 -20.45 -15.42 14.28
CA VAL A 172 -19.70 -16.25 13.36
C VAL A 172 -20.65 -17.28 12.75
N LEU A 173 -20.63 -17.43 11.42
CA LEU A 173 -21.49 -18.34 10.67
C LEU A 173 -20.60 -19.23 9.79
N ASP A 174 -20.69 -20.56 9.93
CA ASP A 174 -20.15 -21.49 8.93
C ASP A 174 -21.22 -21.75 7.87
N CYS A 175 -20.93 -21.36 6.63
CA CYS A 175 -21.88 -21.41 5.52
C CYS A 175 -21.34 -22.37 4.45
N PRO A 176 -22.12 -23.38 4.00
CA PRO A 176 -21.68 -24.27 2.93
C PRO A 176 -21.46 -23.47 1.64
N VAL A 177 -20.50 -23.85 0.80
CA VAL A 177 -20.34 -23.25 -0.54
C VAL A 177 -21.26 -23.95 -1.57
N PRO A 178 -21.60 -23.30 -2.70
CA PRO A 178 -22.57 -23.85 -3.67
C PRO A 178 -22.24 -25.27 -4.14
N PRO A 179 -23.19 -26.23 -4.13
CA PRO A 179 -22.96 -27.60 -4.58
C PRO A 179 -22.36 -27.74 -5.99
N VAL A 180 -22.64 -26.81 -6.91
CA VAL A 180 -21.99 -26.77 -8.24
C VAL A 180 -20.48 -26.51 -8.13
N LEU A 181 -20.04 -25.62 -7.23
CA LEU A 181 -18.62 -25.32 -6.99
C LEU A 181 -17.92 -26.47 -6.25
N LEU A 182 -18.65 -27.20 -5.39
CA LEU A 182 -18.17 -28.42 -4.74
C LEU A 182 -17.89 -29.53 -5.77
N GLN A 183 -18.87 -29.88 -6.61
CA GLN A 183 -18.73 -30.93 -7.64
C GLN A 183 -17.58 -30.67 -8.64
N GLN A 184 -17.17 -29.41 -8.79
CA GLN A 184 -16.05 -29.01 -9.64
C GLN A 184 -14.67 -29.26 -9.00
N ASN A 185 -14.57 -29.36 -7.66
CA ASN A 185 -13.30 -29.38 -6.92
C ASN A 185 -13.14 -30.62 -6.01
N PRO A 186 -11.91 -31.05 -5.63
CA PRO A 186 -11.72 -32.15 -4.69
C PRO A 186 -11.87 -31.68 -3.23
N HIS A 187 -12.87 -32.21 -2.52
CA HIS A 187 -13.18 -31.89 -1.12
C HIS A 187 -13.42 -33.17 -0.29
N GLY A 188 -13.28 -33.08 1.04
CA GLY A 188 -13.74 -34.08 2.00
C GLY A 188 -15.19 -33.85 2.43
N GLU A 189 -15.67 -34.57 3.45
CA GLU A 189 -17.06 -34.45 3.93
C GLU A 189 -17.34 -33.10 4.58
N ARG A 190 -16.46 -32.65 5.50
CA ARG A 190 -16.55 -31.33 6.14
C ARG A 190 -15.16 -30.76 6.44
N ASP A 191 -14.72 -29.78 5.65
CA ASP A 191 -13.39 -29.19 5.73
C ASP A 191 -13.35 -27.72 5.29
N GLU A 192 -12.14 -27.17 5.14
CA GLU A 192 -11.91 -25.78 4.71
C GLU A 192 -12.31 -25.48 3.25
N PHE A 193 -12.57 -26.51 2.44
CA PHE A 193 -13.03 -26.44 1.05
C PHE A 193 -14.55 -26.58 0.94
N THR A 194 -15.25 -27.14 1.93
CA THR A 194 -16.73 -27.24 1.90
C THR A 194 -17.49 -26.10 2.58
N HIS A 195 -16.88 -25.39 3.53
CA HIS A 195 -17.54 -24.28 4.24
C HIS A 195 -16.72 -22.97 4.18
N MET A 196 -17.40 -21.88 3.87
CA MET A 196 -16.93 -20.50 4.04
C MET A 196 -17.36 -20.02 5.43
N ARG A 197 -16.41 -19.53 6.24
CA ARG A 197 -16.70 -18.91 7.54
C ARG A 197 -16.92 -17.42 7.35
N TYR A 198 -18.07 -16.91 7.80
CA TYR A 198 -18.38 -15.49 7.88
C TYR A 198 -18.25 -15.02 9.33
N SER A 199 -17.66 -13.83 9.54
CA SER A 199 -17.65 -13.14 10.84
C SER A 199 -18.09 -11.68 10.67
N ALA A 200 -18.97 -11.20 11.53
CA ALA A 200 -19.40 -9.80 11.56
C ALA A 200 -18.59 -9.01 12.60
N ALA A 201 -17.65 -8.17 12.18
CA ALA A 201 -16.81 -7.39 13.10
C ALA A 201 -17.56 -6.14 13.59
N THR A 202 -17.62 -5.93 14.91
CA THR A 202 -18.37 -4.83 15.57
C THR A 202 -17.46 -3.95 16.46
N CYS A 203 -16.20 -3.83 16.07
CA CYS A 203 -15.11 -3.14 16.76
C CYS A 203 -14.22 -2.37 15.76
N ASP A 204 -13.29 -1.55 16.27
CA ASP A 204 -12.21 -1.00 15.44
C ASP A 204 -11.20 -2.11 15.05
N PRO A 205 -10.52 -2.01 13.89
CA PRO A 205 -9.33 -2.80 13.60
C PRO A 205 -8.33 -2.97 14.76
N ASN A 206 -8.13 -1.95 15.59
CA ASN A 206 -7.19 -2.01 16.72
C ASN A 206 -7.63 -3.03 17.77
N ASP A 207 -8.93 -3.04 18.08
CA ASP A 207 -9.52 -3.80 19.19
C ASP A 207 -9.98 -5.20 18.77
N PHE A 208 -9.79 -5.58 17.50
CA PHE A 208 -10.29 -6.84 16.93
C PHE A 208 -9.81 -8.07 17.69
N TYR A 209 -8.51 -8.12 18.00
CA TYR A 209 -7.92 -9.19 18.82
C TYR A 209 -8.47 -9.18 20.25
N ASP A 210 -8.60 -7.99 20.83
CA ASP A 210 -9.02 -7.80 22.23
C ASP A 210 -10.53 -8.02 22.46
N HIS A 211 -11.32 -7.97 21.38
CA HIS A 211 -12.73 -8.38 21.33
C HIS A 211 -12.93 -9.86 20.96
N ASP A 212 -11.92 -10.71 21.19
CA ASP A 212 -12.01 -12.17 21.00
C ASP A 212 -12.29 -12.63 19.55
N PHE A 213 -12.12 -11.76 18.55
CA PHE A 213 -12.16 -12.19 17.16
C PHE A 213 -10.88 -12.97 16.80
N THR A 214 -11.06 -14.04 16.05
CA THR A 214 -9.99 -14.96 15.66
C THR A 214 -10.22 -15.50 14.25
N LEU A 215 -9.17 -16.01 13.62
CA LEU A 215 -9.14 -16.42 12.21
C LEU A 215 -8.85 -17.92 12.09
N ARG A 216 -9.38 -18.54 11.02
CA ARG A 216 -9.40 -19.99 10.75
C ARG A 216 -8.03 -20.66 10.89
N GLN A 217 -6.94 -19.97 10.56
CA GLN A 217 -5.57 -20.47 10.69
C GLN A 217 -5.19 -20.82 12.14
N ARG A 218 -5.72 -20.10 13.14
CA ARG A 218 -5.53 -20.40 14.58
C ARG A 218 -6.50 -21.48 15.10
N LEU A 219 -7.60 -21.75 14.38
CA LEU A 219 -8.67 -22.68 14.80
C LEU A 219 -8.43 -24.14 14.39
N PHE A 220 -7.46 -24.42 13.52
CA PHE A 220 -7.07 -25.81 13.20
C PHE A 220 -6.45 -26.51 14.42
N THR A 221 -6.73 -27.80 14.60
CA THR A 221 -6.19 -28.66 15.69
C THR A 221 -4.66 -28.63 15.81
N LYS A 222 -3.97 -28.31 14.71
CA LYS A 222 -2.60 -27.79 14.72
C LYS A 222 -2.63 -26.43 14.05
N PRO A 223 -2.49 -25.30 14.79
CA PRO A 223 -2.52 -23.97 14.23
C PRO A 223 -1.51 -23.78 13.10
N ARG A 224 -1.92 -23.08 12.04
CA ARG A 224 -1.07 -22.80 10.87
C ARG A 224 -0.30 -21.50 11.08
N HIS A 225 1.02 -21.62 11.23
CA HIS A 225 1.93 -20.46 11.22
C HIS A 225 1.89 -19.78 9.85
N THR A 226 1.72 -18.46 9.82
CA THR A 226 1.70 -17.67 8.58
C THR A 226 3.11 -17.21 8.24
N GLU A 227 3.74 -17.81 7.24
CA GLU A 227 5.04 -17.34 6.75
C GLU A 227 4.89 -16.04 5.93
N LEU A 228 3.81 -15.98 5.15
CA LEU A 228 3.58 -14.92 4.17
C LEU A 228 2.11 -14.48 4.20
N PHE A 229 1.86 -13.24 4.60
CA PHE A 229 0.54 -12.63 4.58
C PHE A 229 0.49 -11.59 3.46
N ILE A 230 -0.35 -11.79 2.45
CA ILE A 230 -0.43 -10.92 1.27
C ILE A 230 -1.76 -10.16 1.34
N VAL A 231 -1.75 -8.83 1.31
CA VAL A 231 -2.98 -8.04 1.10
C VAL A 231 -3.07 -7.54 -0.33
N VAL A 232 -4.26 -7.65 -0.91
CA VAL A 232 -4.70 -6.88 -2.07
C VAL A 232 -5.70 -5.83 -1.57
N THR A 233 -5.35 -4.54 -1.65
CA THR A 233 -6.31 -3.46 -1.37
C THR A 233 -7.12 -3.10 -2.61
N MET A 234 -8.38 -2.79 -2.41
CA MET A 234 -9.38 -2.62 -3.47
C MET A 234 -10.44 -1.59 -3.03
N TYR A 235 -10.90 -0.74 -3.96
CA TYR A 235 -11.99 0.21 -3.77
C TYR A 235 -13.16 -0.10 -4.72
N ASN A 236 -12.97 0.08 -6.03
CA ASN A 236 -14.01 -0.08 -7.04
C ASN A 236 -13.52 -0.69 -8.37
N GLU A 237 -12.34 -1.31 -8.36
CA GLU A 237 -11.68 -1.91 -9.52
C GLU A 237 -12.52 -3.03 -10.14
N ASP A 238 -12.48 -3.14 -11.47
CA ASP A 238 -13.24 -4.14 -12.21
C ASP A 238 -12.69 -5.58 -12.10
N ASP A 239 -13.46 -6.52 -12.62
CA ASP A 239 -13.13 -7.94 -12.59
C ASP A 239 -11.85 -8.26 -13.35
N ILE A 240 -11.48 -7.49 -14.37
CA ILE A 240 -10.25 -7.66 -15.14
C ILE A 240 -9.05 -7.19 -14.31
N LEU A 241 -9.11 -6.00 -13.71
CA LEU A 241 -8.06 -5.47 -12.82
C LEU A 241 -7.82 -6.38 -11.61
N PHE A 242 -8.88 -6.79 -10.93
CA PHE A 242 -8.80 -7.70 -9.79
C PHE A 242 -8.30 -9.10 -10.20
N ALA A 243 -8.86 -9.70 -11.27
CA ALA A 243 -8.38 -11.00 -11.75
C ALA A 243 -6.93 -10.95 -12.23
N ARG A 244 -6.47 -9.82 -12.77
CA ARG A 244 -5.08 -9.63 -13.21
C ARG A 244 -4.11 -9.71 -12.03
N THR A 245 -4.40 -9.02 -10.93
CA THR A 245 -3.65 -9.10 -9.66
C THR A 245 -3.68 -10.53 -9.10
N MET A 246 -4.87 -11.10 -8.92
CA MET A 246 -5.05 -12.43 -8.32
C MET A 246 -4.41 -13.54 -9.15
N THR A 247 -4.45 -13.48 -10.48
CA THR A 247 -3.73 -14.41 -11.37
C THR A 247 -2.21 -14.36 -11.15
N GLY A 248 -1.65 -13.20 -10.80
CA GLY A 248 -0.25 -13.05 -10.41
C GLY A 248 0.04 -13.69 -9.05
N VAL A 249 -0.82 -13.43 -8.04
CA VAL A 249 -0.70 -14.02 -6.69
C VAL A 249 -0.77 -15.55 -6.75
N PHE A 250 -1.78 -16.12 -7.41
CA PHE A 250 -1.97 -17.56 -7.54
C PHE A 250 -0.77 -18.25 -8.23
N LYS A 251 -0.18 -17.63 -9.26
CA LYS A 251 1.03 -18.15 -9.92
C LYS A 251 2.25 -18.16 -9.02
N ASN A 252 2.38 -17.19 -8.11
CA ASN A 252 3.45 -17.20 -7.11
C ASN A 252 3.25 -18.30 -6.06
N ILE A 253 2.00 -18.58 -5.66
CA ILE A 253 1.67 -19.68 -4.75
C ILE A 253 1.94 -21.03 -5.43
N GLU A 254 1.50 -21.23 -6.68
CA GLU A 254 1.83 -22.41 -7.49
C GLU A 254 3.36 -22.59 -7.64
N TYR A 255 4.08 -21.52 -7.95
CA TYR A 255 5.54 -21.54 -8.05
C TYR A 255 6.22 -21.96 -6.74
N MET A 256 5.75 -21.50 -5.58
CA MET A 256 6.26 -21.90 -4.27
C MET A 256 5.85 -23.33 -3.89
N CYS A 257 4.64 -23.78 -4.23
CA CYS A 257 4.19 -25.16 -4.06
C CYS A 257 5.06 -26.16 -4.86
N ASN A 258 5.54 -25.74 -6.04
CA ASN A 258 6.33 -26.55 -6.95
C ASN A 258 7.85 -26.52 -6.67
N ARG A 259 8.31 -26.09 -5.48
CA ARG A 259 9.73 -26.13 -5.08
C ARG A 259 10.06 -27.36 -4.22
N PRO A 260 10.58 -28.48 -4.78
CA PRO A 260 10.90 -29.66 -3.97
C PRO A 260 12.12 -29.46 -3.05
N ASN A 261 13.10 -28.65 -3.48
CA ASN A 261 14.39 -28.50 -2.80
C ASN A 261 14.42 -27.20 -1.98
N SER A 262 13.45 -27.01 -1.07
CA SER A 262 13.34 -25.83 -0.21
C SER A 262 13.03 -26.23 1.23
N LYS A 263 13.63 -25.54 2.22
CA LYS A 263 13.32 -25.77 3.63
C LYS A 263 11.93 -25.21 4.01
N THR A 264 11.55 -24.08 3.41
CA THR A 264 10.31 -23.36 3.73
C THR A 264 9.15 -23.74 2.82
N TRP A 265 9.45 -24.14 1.57
CA TRP A 265 8.50 -24.29 0.47
C TRP A 265 8.45 -25.73 -0.06
N GLY A 266 7.39 -26.08 -0.79
CA GLY A 266 7.05 -27.45 -1.18
C GLY A 266 5.53 -27.61 -1.28
N LYS A 267 5.01 -28.83 -1.48
CA LYS A 267 3.58 -29.06 -1.81
C LYS A 267 2.56 -28.41 -0.85
N ASP A 268 2.92 -28.26 0.43
CA ASP A 268 2.12 -27.63 1.49
C ASP A 268 2.37 -26.12 1.67
N ALA A 269 3.14 -25.47 0.79
CA ALA A 269 3.47 -24.04 0.87
C ALA A 269 2.24 -23.15 1.06
N TRP A 270 1.13 -23.47 0.37
CA TRP A 270 -0.14 -22.75 0.49
C TRP A 270 -0.70 -22.70 1.91
N LYS A 271 -0.40 -23.68 2.79
CA LYS A 271 -0.84 -23.67 4.20
C LYS A 271 -0.12 -22.60 5.04
N LYS A 272 1.04 -22.13 4.59
CA LYS A 272 1.84 -21.06 5.21
C LYS A 272 1.56 -19.67 4.62
N ILE A 273 0.72 -19.60 3.58
CA ILE A 273 0.42 -18.36 2.85
C ILE A 273 -1.06 -18.02 3.07
N VAL A 274 -1.34 -16.79 3.46
CA VAL A 274 -2.72 -16.26 3.56
C VAL A 274 -2.84 -15.05 2.63
N VAL A 275 -3.91 -15.01 1.83
CA VAL A 275 -4.20 -13.91 0.92
C VAL A 275 -5.43 -13.16 1.42
N CYS A 276 -5.21 -11.95 1.95
CA CYS A 276 -6.26 -11.02 2.31
C CYS A 276 -6.65 -10.17 1.10
N VAL A 277 -7.95 -9.94 0.92
CA VAL A 277 -8.49 -8.95 -0.01
C VAL A 277 -9.33 -7.98 0.82
N VAL A 278 -8.97 -6.70 0.85
CA VAL A 278 -9.69 -5.68 1.65
C VAL A 278 -10.37 -4.69 0.71
N SER A 279 -11.70 -4.73 0.69
CA SER A 279 -12.56 -3.88 -0.13
C SER A 279 -13.11 -2.69 0.68
N ASP A 280 -12.93 -1.49 0.14
CA ASP A 280 -13.17 -0.22 0.83
C ASP A 280 -14.59 0.34 0.61
N GLY A 281 -15.56 -0.24 1.31
CA GLY A 281 -16.95 0.21 1.35
C GLY A 281 -17.93 -0.70 0.59
N ARG A 282 -18.94 -1.23 1.29
CA ARG A 282 -19.94 -2.17 0.73
C ARG A 282 -20.75 -1.59 -0.43
N SER A 283 -20.98 -0.27 -0.47
CA SER A 283 -21.66 0.41 -1.58
C SER A 283 -20.74 0.77 -2.75
N LYS A 284 -19.42 0.55 -2.64
CA LYS A 284 -18.41 0.99 -3.61
C LYS A 284 -17.77 -0.16 -4.41
N ILE A 285 -17.76 -1.38 -3.86
CA ILE A 285 -17.26 -2.58 -4.55
C ILE A 285 -17.94 -2.77 -5.91
N ASN A 286 -17.15 -3.08 -6.94
CA ASN A 286 -17.67 -3.33 -8.28
C ASN A 286 -18.51 -4.63 -8.31
N PRO A 287 -19.76 -4.60 -8.81
CA PRO A 287 -20.62 -5.80 -8.88
C PRO A 287 -20.00 -6.99 -9.63
N ARG A 288 -19.22 -6.77 -10.69
CA ARG A 288 -18.55 -7.86 -11.43
C ARG A 288 -17.44 -8.50 -10.59
N THR A 289 -16.72 -7.69 -9.81
CA THR A 289 -15.67 -8.16 -8.90
C THR A 289 -16.25 -8.91 -7.70
N LYS A 290 -17.38 -8.43 -7.14
CA LYS A 290 -18.20 -9.15 -6.15
C LYS A 290 -18.69 -10.50 -6.69
N ALA A 291 -19.21 -10.53 -7.92
CA ALA A 291 -19.63 -11.75 -8.60
C ALA A 291 -18.47 -12.75 -8.79
N LEU A 292 -17.27 -12.27 -9.06
CA LEU A 292 -16.07 -13.10 -9.20
C LEU A 292 -15.59 -13.68 -7.85
N LEU A 293 -15.69 -12.90 -6.77
CA LEU A 293 -15.45 -13.37 -5.40
C LEU A 293 -16.46 -14.48 -5.01
N ALA A 294 -17.73 -14.35 -5.40
CA ALA A 294 -18.72 -15.43 -5.28
C ALA A 294 -18.35 -16.65 -6.14
N GLY A 295 -17.89 -16.43 -7.38
CA GLY A 295 -17.39 -17.47 -8.29
C GLY A 295 -16.24 -18.31 -7.72
N MET A 296 -15.38 -17.72 -6.89
CA MET A 296 -14.30 -18.42 -6.18
C MET A 296 -14.73 -19.06 -4.84
N GLY A 297 -15.97 -18.85 -4.39
CA GLY A 297 -16.48 -19.32 -3.10
C GLY A 297 -16.08 -18.47 -1.89
N VAL A 298 -15.41 -17.33 -2.08
CA VAL A 298 -14.90 -16.46 -1.00
C VAL A 298 -15.86 -15.36 -0.57
N TYR A 299 -17.08 -15.34 -1.15
CA TYR A 299 -18.17 -14.43 -0.80
C TYR A 299 -19.52 -15.11 -1.05
N GLN A 300 -20.54 -14.75 -0.27
CA GLN A 300 -21.95 -15.10 -0.51
C GLN A 300 -22.87 -13.95 -0.12
N GLU A 301 -23.97 -13.76 -0.86
CA GLU A 301 -24.94 -12.66 -0.66
C GLU A 301 -25.93 -12.97 0.48
N GLY A 302 -26.57 -11.93 1.06
CA GLY A 302 -27.62 -12.06 2.09
C GLY A 302 -27.14 -12.41 3.50
N ILE A 303 -25.90 -12.90 3.64
CA ILE A 303 -25.31 -13.26 4.94
C ILE A 303 -24.96 -12.02 5.77
N ALA A 304 -24.48 -10.96 5.13
CA ALA A 304 -24.09 -9.70 5.76
C ALA A 304 -25.23 -9.07 6.60
N LYS A 305 -24.91 -8.60 7.81
CA LYS A 305 -25.85 -7.98 8.77
C LYS A 305 -25.38 -6.59 9.17
N GLN A 306 -26.26 -5.60 9.28
CA GLN A 306 -25.87 -4.21 9.58
C GLN A 306 -25.43 -4.02 11.05
N GLN A 307 -26.06 -4.76 11.96
CA GLN A 307 -25.82 -4.69 13.40
C GLN A 307 -25.86 -6.08 14.02
N VAL A 308 -25.08 -6.26 15.09
CA VAL A 308 -25.14 -7.41 15.99
C VAL A 308 -25.25 -6.88 17.41
N ASN A 309 -26.32 -7.25 18.12
CA ASN A 309 -26.57 -6.88 19.52
C ASN A 309 -26.51 -5.35 19.75
N GLY A 310 -27.12 -4.59 18.83
CA GLY A 310 -27.12 -3.13 18.84
C GLY A 310 -25.79 -2.45 18.47
N LYS A 311 -24.69 -3.19 18.31
CA LYS A 311 -23.42 -2.65 17.77
C LYS A 311 -23.46 -2.65 16.23
N ASP A 312 -23.06 -1.54 15.61
CA ASP A 312 -22.83 -1.44 14.16
C ASP A 312 -21.71 -2.38 13.72
N VAL A 313 -21.89 -3.03 12.56
CA VAL A 313 -20.83 -3.82 11.92
C VAL A 313 -19.90 -2.89 11.15
N THR A 314 -18.60 -2.96 11.45
CA THR A 314 -17.55 -2.15 10.83
C THR A 314 -17.00 -2.82 9.56
N ALA A 315 -16.90 -4.15 9.57
CA ALA A 315 -16.55 -4.95 8.40
C ALA A 315 -17.16 -6.36 8.41
N HIS A 316 -17.39 -6.89 7.22
CA HIS A 316 -17.79 -8.27 6.96
C HIS A 316 -16.56 -9.09 6.56
N ILE A 317 -16.27 -10.15 7.30
CA ILE A 317 -15.09 -10.99 7.07
C ILE A 317 -15.55 -12.35 6.55
N TYR A 318 -14.94 -12.82 5.47
CA TYR A 318 -15.24 -14.08 4.81
C TYR A 318 -13.94 -14.89 4.64
N GLU A 319 -13.93 -16.13 5.10
CA GLU A 319 -12.76 -17.02 5.10
C GLU A 319 -13.07 -18.33 4.39
N TYR A 320 -12.30 -18.62 3.34
CA TYR A 320 -12.47 -19.81 2.52
C TYR A 320 -11.13 -20.23 1.91
N THR A 321 -10.88 -21.53 1.75
CA THR A 321 -9.69 -22.01 1.05
C THR A 321 -10.11 -22.43 -0.35
N THR A 322 -9.83 -21.60 -1.37
CA THR A 322 -10.31 -21.85 -2.74
C THR A 322 -9.34 -22.68 -3.57
N GLN A 323 -9.90 -23.57 -4.40
CA GLN A 323 -9.20 -24.32 -5.46
C GLN A 323 -9.59 -23.83 -6.87
N THR A 324 -10.39 -22.75 -6.95
CA THR A 324 -10.80 -22.10 -8.18
C THR A 324 -9.91 -20.89 -8.44
N HIS A 325 -9.07 -20.97 -9.46
CA HIS A 325 -8.23 -19.86 -9.93
C HIS A 325 -8.92 -19.04 -11.03
N LEU A 326 -8.28 -17.95 -11.42
CA LEU A 326 -8.77 -17.01 -12.43
C LEU A 326 -7.88 -17.05 -13.68
N GLN A 327 -8.49 -16.87 -14.85
CA GLN A 327 -7.80 -16.71 -16.13
C GLN A 327 -8.49 -15.63 -16.96
N ILE A 328 -7.72 -14.68 -17.50
CA ILE A 328 -8.22 -13.69 -18.46
C ILE A 328 -7.98 -14.22 -19.88
N LYS A 329 -9.01 -14.20 -20.72
CA LYS A 329 -8.94 -14.58 -22.14
C LYS A 329 -9.81 -13.64 -22.96
N ASN A 330 -9.22 -12.95 -23.94
CA ASN A 330 -9.88 -11.94 -24.78
C ASN A 330 -10.65 -10.89 -23.95
N ASP A 331 -10.00 -10.38 -22.89
CA ASP A 331 -10.55 -9.41 -21.93
C ASP A 331 -11.83 -9.85 -21.19
N VAL A 332 -12.10 -11.16 -21.16
CA VAL A 332 -13.14 -11.80 -20.33
C VAL A 332 -12.47 -12.67 -19.27
N VAL A 333 -12.96 -12.60 -18.03
CA VAL A 333 -12.49 -13.44 -16.92
C VAL A 333 -13.19 -14.80 -16.95
N GLN A 334 -12.44 -15.87 -16.73
CA GLN A 334 -12.90 -17.26 -16.70
C GLN A 334 -12.39 -17.94 -15.41
N LEU A 335 -13.22 -18.81 -14.83
CA LEU A 335 -12.86 -19.61 -13.66
C LEU A 335 -12.13 -20.89 -14.08
N VAL A 336 -11.12 -21.30 -13.30
CA VAL A 336 -10.30 -22.49 -13.54
C VAL A 336 -10.20 -23.33 -12.26
N HIS A 337 -11.04 -24.35 -12.17
CA HIS A 337 -11.18 -25.24 -11.02
C HIS A 337 -10.04 -26.27 -10.91
N ARG A 338 -10.00 -27.02 -9.80
CA ARG A 338 -9.03 -28.10 -9.50
C ARG A 338 -7.57 -27.64 -9.49
N ARG A 339 -7.32 -26.43 -9.00
CA ARG A 339 -5.97 -25.84 -8.85
C ARG A 339 -5.45 -25.93 -7.43
N GLN A 340 -4.19 -25.53 -7.25
CA GLN A 340 -3.51 -25.49 -5.96
C GLN A 340 -4.34 -24.63 -4.98
N PRO A 341 -4.63 -25.12 -3.75
CA PRO A 341 -5.43 -24.37 -2.80
C PRO A 341 -4.81 -23.02 -2.43
N VAL A 342 -5.64 -22.04 -2.10
CA VAL A 342 -5.24 -20.73 -1.58
C VAL A 342 -6.13 -20.35 -0.41
N GLN A 343 -5.53 -20.08 0.76
CA GLN A 343 -6.26 -19.60 1.94
C GLN A 343 -6.62 -18.12 1.74
N MET A 344 -7.90 -17.83 1.53
CA MET A 344 -8.42 -16.48 1.25
C MET A 344 -9.14 -15.89 2.47
N LEU A 345 -8.88 -14.60 2.72
CA LEU A 345 -9.50 -13.78 3.77
C LEU A 345 -10.06 -12.50 3.12
N PHE A 346 -11.34 -12.51 2.74
CA PHE A 346 -12.00 -11.35 2.15
C PHE A 346 -12.64 -10.48 3.25
N CYS A 347 -12.21 -9.22 3.34
CA CYS A 347 -12.74 -8.22 4.25
C CYS A 347 -13.46 -7.13 3.45
N LEU A 348 -14.78 -7.02 3.63
CA LEU A 348 -15.62 -6.00 3.01
C LEU A 348 -16.03 -5.00 4.08
N LYS A 349 -15.40 -3.82 4.08
CA LYS A 349 -15.69 -2.76 5.06
C LYS A 349 -17.06 -2.17 4.79
N GLU A 350 -17.84 -1.90 5.84
CA GLU A 350 -19.20 -1.36 5.68
C GLU A 350 -19.18 0.07 5.13
N LYS A 351 -18.23 0.89 5.61
CA LYS A 351 -18.02 2.28 5.22
C LYS A 351 -16.75 2.41 4.36
N ASN A 352 -16.77 3.37 3.43
CA ASN A 352 -15.58 3.86 2.75
C ASN A 352 -14.70 4.59 3.77
N ALA A 353 -13.46 4.12 3.96
CA ALA A 353 -12.54 4.61 4.98
C ALA A 353 -11.10 4.80 4.45
N LYS A 354 -10.90 4.75 3.13
CA LYS A 354 -9.61 4.90 2.43
C LYS A 354 -8.64 3.72 2.66
N LYS A 355 -7.56 3.72 1.86
CA LYS A 355 -6.52 2.68 1.84
C LYS A 355 -5.81 2.48 3.19
N ILE A 356 -5.52 3.56 3.92
CA ILE A 356 -4.85 3.52 5.23
C ILE A 356 -5.62 2.63 6.23
N ASN A 357 -6.94 2.80 6.27
CA ASN A 357 -7.83 1.99 7.11
C ASN A 357 -7.84 0.51 6.70
N SER A 358 -7.77 0.24 5.39
CA SER A 358 -7.62 -1.13 4.86
C SER A 358 -6.29 -1.76 5.29
N HIS A 359 -5.21 -0.97 5.39
CA HIS A 359 -3.95 -1.41 5.99
C HIS A 359 -4.04 -1.58 7.52
N ARG A 360 -4.89 -0.85 8.24
CA ARG A 360 -5.12 -1.07 9.69
C ARG A 360 -5.85 -2.38 9.97
N TRP A 361 -6.84 -2.75 9.16
CA TRP A 361 -7.41 -4.11 9.15
C TRP A 361 -6.35 -5.18 8.88
N PHE A 362 -5.47 -4.96 7.90
CA PHE A 362 -4.44 -5.92 7.56
C PHE A 362 -3.38 -6.09 8.66
N PHE A 363 -2.72 -5.01 9.09
CA PHE A 363 -1.60 -5.09 10.03
C PHE A 363 -2.04 -5.23 11.50
N THR A 364 -3.05 -4.46 11.96
CA THR A 364 -3.40 -4.41 13.39
C THR A 364 -4.46 -5.45 13.76
N ALA A 365 -5.52 -5.61 12.96
CA ALA A 365 -6.53 -6.64 13.24
C ALA A 365 -6.03 -8.04 12.88
N PHE A 366 -5.83 -8.30 11.58
CA PHE A 366 -5.55 -9.65 11.09
C PHE A 366 -4.10 -10.07 11.34
N GLY A 367 -3.15 -9.16 11.20
CA GLY A 367 -1.75 -9.41 11.51
C GLY A 367 -1.53 -9.83 12.96
N ARG A 368 -2.19 -9.17 13.93
CA ARG A 368 -2.06 -9.50 15.36
C ARG A 368 -2.66 -10.86 15.71
N VAL A 369 -3.69 -11.29 14.99
CA VAL A 369 -4.22 -12.67 15.09
C VAL A 369 -3.30 -13.68 14.41
N LEU A 370 -2.81 -13.42 13.20
CA LEU A 370 -2.04 -14.41 12.41
C LEU A 370 -0.57 -14.54 12.81
N ASP A 371 0.00 -13.49 13.41
CA ASP A 371 1.43 -13.30 13.70
C ASP A 371 2.35 -13.71 12.53
N PRO A 372 2.26 -13.01 11.38
CA PRO A 372 2.96 -13.41 10.17
C PRO A 372 4.45 -13.01 10.19
N ASN A 373 5.32 -13.83 9.60
CA ASN A 373 6.73 -13.44 9.42
C ASN A 373 6.86 -12.24 8.46
N ILE A 374 6.35 -12.37 7.23
CA ILE A 374 6.44 -11.38 6.16
C ILE A 374 5.05 -10.96 5.68
N CYS A 375 4.80 -9.65 5.64
CA CYS A 375 3.63 -9.05 5.01
C CYS A 375 3.97 -8.55 3.59
N VAL A 376 3.04 -8.64 2.64
CA VAL A 376 3.16 -8.15 1.26
C VAL A 376 1.98 -7.25 0.93
N LEU A 377 2.27 -6.05 0.41
CA LEU A 377 1.27 -5.09 -0.07
C LEU A 377 1.12 -5.19 -1.60
N LEU A 378 -0.11 -5.30 -2.07
CA LEU A 378 -0.52 -5.19 -3.47
C LEU A 378 -1.73 -4.26 -3.60
N ASP A 379 -1.77 -3.50 -4.68
CA ASP A 379 -2.97 -2.78 -5.11
C ASP A 379 -3.66 -3.55 -6.24
N ALA A 380 -5.00 -3.61 -6.21
CA ALA A 380 -5.79 -4.18 -7.29
C ALA A 380 -5.45 -3.50 -8.63
N GLY A 381 -5.40 -4.28 -9.72
CA GLY A 381 -4.85 -3.85 -11.01
C GLY A 381 -3.35 -4.11 -11.16
N THR A 382 -2.56 -4.04 -10.08
CA THR A 382 -1.11 -4.35 -10.11
C THR A 382 -0.87 -5.85 -10.11
N ARG A 383 -0.09 -6.35 -11.07
CA ARG A 383 0.15 -7.75 -11.35
C ARG A 383 1.57 -8.17 -10.98
N PRO A 384 1.77 -8.95 -9.89
CA PRO A 384 3.08 -9.52 -9.62
C PRO A 384 3.45 -10.57 -10.68
N GLY A 385 4.69 -10.49 -11.18
CA GLY A 385 5.30 -11.52 -12.04
C GLY A 385 5.38 -12.88 -11.35
N GLY A 386 5.46 -13.97 -12.12
CA GLY A 386 5.14 -15.33 -11.66
C GLY A 386 5.98 -15.91 -10.50
N SER A 387 7.17 -15.36 -10.24
CA SER A 387 8.01 -15.70 -9.09
C SER A 387 8.36 -14.48 -8.22
N SER A 388 7.78 -13.30 -8.50
CA SER A 388 8.18 -12.02 -7.90
C SER A 388 7.96 -11.96 -6.39
N ILE A 389 6.85 -12.53 -5.88
CA ILE A 389 6.55 -12.55 -4.44
C ILE A 389 7.53 -13.49 -3.71
N TYR A 390 7.90 -14.62 -4.33
CA TYR A 390 8.98 -15.47 -3.82
C TYR A 390 10.32 -14.74 -3.79
N HIS A 391 10.63 -13.92 -4.81
CA HIS A 391 11.87 -13.13 -4.81
C HIS A 391 11.88 -12.04 -3.74
N LEU A 392 10.74 -11.38 -3.46
CA LEU A 392 10.60 -10.50 -2.28
C LEU A 392 10.86 -11.27 -0.98
N TRP A 393 10.16 -12.38 -0.74
CA TRP A 393 10.37 -13.21 0.44
C TRP A 393 11.84 -13.66 0.61
N LYS A 394 12.50 -14.06 -0.48
CA LYS A 394 13.92 -14.47 -0.49
C LYS A 394 14.87 -13.37 0.00
N ALA A 395 14.52 -12.09 -0.14
CA ALA A 395 15.31 -11.00 0.41
C ALA A 395 15.33 -11.00 1.94
N PHE A 396 14.23 -11.40 2.59
CA PHE A 396 14.13 -11.50 4.06
C PHE A 396 14.71 -12.81 4.63
N ASP A 397 14.77 -13.87 3.82
CA ASP A 397 15.44 -15.14 4.12
C ASP A 397 16.98 -15.01 4.07
N LEU A 398 17.50 -14.20 3.15
CA LEU A 398 18.95 -13.95 2.99
C LEU A 398 19.48 -12.70 3.72
N GLU A 399 18.59 -11.89 4.30
CA GLU A 399 18.94 -10.73 5.11
C GLU A 399 17.97 -10.61 6.30
N PRO A 400 18.34 -11.17 7.47
CA PRO A 400 17.53 -11.07 8.68
C PRO A 400 17.15 -9.63 9.03
N MET A 401 18.03 -8.66 8.77
CA MET A 401 17.78 -7.24 9.09
C MET A 401 17.08 -6.46 7.97
N CYS A 402 16.55 -7.16 6.96
CA CYS A 402 15.60 -6.58 6.01
C CYS A 402 14.29 -6.27 6.75
N GLY A 403 14.01 -4.99 6.95
CA GLY A 403 12.74 -4.51 7.51
C GLY A 403 11.65 -4.34 6.45
N GLY A 404 12.04 -3.97 5.23
CA GLY A 404 11.15 -3.85 4.08
C GLY A 404 11.88 -3.99 2.73
N ALA A 405 11.15 -4.37 1.69
CA ALA A 405 11.67 -4.55 0.35
C ALA A 405 10.62 -4.21 -0.72
N CYS A 406 11.06 -3.80 -1.91
CA CYS A 406 10.17 -3.57 -3.06
C CYS A 406 10.72 -4.21 -4.34
N GLY A 407 9.81 -4.48 -5.28
CA GLY A 407 10.16 -4.96 -6.62
C GLY A 407 10.18 -3.84 -7.65
N GLU A 408 10.60 -4.17 -8.86
CA GLU A 408 10.53 -3.30 -10.03
C GLU A 408 9.06 -3.06 -10.45
N ILE A 409 8.57 -1.83 -10.25
CA ILE A 409 7.30 -1.39 -10.84
C ILE A 409 7.49 -1.17 -12.34
N LYS A 410 6.72 -1.87 -13.17
CA LYS A 410 6.72 -1.78 -14.64
C LYS A 410 5.41 -1.19 -15.13
N ALA A 411 5.47 -0.23 -16.04
CA ALA A 411 4.28 0.18 -16.79
C ALA A 411 3.81 -0.99 -17.68
N MET A 412 2.50 -1.26 -17.72
CA MET A 412 1.93 -2.20 -18.68
C MET A 412 2.05 -1.63 -20.10
N LEU A 413 2.69 -2.39 -20.99
CA LEU A 413 2.98 -1.96 -22.37
C LEU A 413 1.95 -2.49 -23.38
N GLY A 414 1.06 -3.38 -22.95
CA GLY A 414 0.14 -4.12 -23.84
C GLY A 414 0.86 -5.16 -24.71
N THR A 415 0.07 -6.01 -25.38
CA THR A 415 0.61 -7.03 -26.30
C THR A 415 1.46 -6.37 -27.39
N GLY A 416 2.70 -6.84 -27.55
CA GLY A 416 3.64 -6.28 -28.53
C GLY A 416 4.09 -4.83 -28.27
N GLY A 417 3.87 -4.29 -27.06
CA GLY A 417 4.21 -2.90 -26.73
C GLY A 417 3.22 -1.85 -27.24
N LYS A 418 2.01 -2.25 -27.67
CA LYS A 418 0.99 -1.38 -28.28
C LYS A 418 0.72 -0.07 -27.52
N TYR A 419 0.79 -0.06 -26.19
CA TYR A 419 0.49 1.14 -25.40
C TYR A 419 1.59 2.21 -25.48
N LEU A 420 2.82 1.86 -25.89
CA LEU A 420 3.92 2.81 -26.14
C LEU A 420 3.66 3.76 -27.32
N LEU A 421 2.63 3.50 -28.14
CA LEU A 421 2.12 4.44 -29.13
C LEU A 421 1.51 5.70 -28.48
N ASN A 422 1.09 5.63 -27.22
CA ASN A 422 0.72 6.81 -26.43
C ASN A 422 2.00 7.41 -25.80
N PRO A 423 2.38 8.66 -26.13
CA PRO A 423 3.61 9.26 -25.61
C PRO A 423 3.60 9.45 -24.09
N LEU A 424 2.43 9.59 -23.46
CA LEU A 424 2.30 9.67 -21.99
C LEU A 424 2.69 8.34 -21.32
N VAL A 425 2.25 7.22 -21.88
CA VAL A 425 2.61 5.87 -21.40
C VAL A 425 4.11 5.61 -21.63
N ALA A 426 4.62 5.98 -22.81
CA ALA A 426 6.04 5.83 -23.13
C ALA A 426 6.95 6.65 -22.19
N ALA A 427 6.65 7.93 -21.94
CA ALA A 427 7.46 8.76 -21.05
C ALA A 427 7.43 8.25 -19.59
N GLN A 428 6.29 7.76 -19.10
CA GLN A 428 6.19 7.16 -17.77
C GLN A 428 6.93 5.83 -17.66
N ASN A 429 6.89 4.99 -18.71
CA ASN A 429 7.73 3.79 -18.78
C ASN A 429 9.23 4.13 -18.72
N PHE A 430 9.68 5.18 -19.41
CA PHE A 430 11.07 5.63 -19.35
C PHE A 430 11.47 6.09 -17.94
N GLU A 431 10.64 6.93 -17.31
CA GLU A 431 10.86 7.42 -15.95
C GLU A 431 10.95 6.28 -14.92
N TYR A 432 9.98 5.34 -14.95
CA TYR A 432 10.01 4.17 -14.07
C TYR A 432 11.26 3.33 -14.30
N LYS A 433 11.67 3.12 -15.56
CA LYS A 433 12.89 2.36 -15.88
C LYS A 433 14.14 3.04 -15.34
N MET A 434 14.31 4.34 -15.56
CA MET A 434 15.45 5.10 -15.03
C MET A 434 15.51 5.06 -13.51
N SER A 435 14.38 5.24 -12.82
CA SER A 435 14.37 5.19 -11.35
C SER A 435 14.67 3.79 -10.80
N ASN A 436 14.22 2.73 -11.48
CA ASN A 436 14.56 1.34 -11.14
C ASN A 436 16.00 0.93 -11.53
N ILE A 437 16.66 1.64 -12.44
CA ILE A 437 18.02 1.35 -12.95
C ILE A 437 19.10 2.17 -12.24
N LEU A 438 18.76 3.36 -11.72
CA LEU A 438 19.69 4.26 -11.04
C LEU A 438 19.30 4.53 -9.58
N ASP A 439 18.09 5.02 -9.32
CA ASP A 439 17.71 5.53 -8.00
C ASP A 439 17.52 4.40 -6.97
N LYS A 440 16.67 3.40 -7.28
CA LYS A 440 16.39 2.28 -6.36
C LYS A 440 17.63 1.41 -6.07
N PRO A 441 18.51 1.13 -7.06
CA PRO A 441 19.82 0.53 -6.79
C PRO A 441 20.73 1.38 -5.89
N LEU A 442 20.82 2.70 -6.12
CA LEU A 442 21.59 3.62 -5.27
C LEU A 442 21.08 3.60 -3.82
N GLU A 443 19.79 3.86 -3.62
CA GLU A 443 19.13 3.81 -2.31
C GLU A 443 19.40 2.46 -1.62
N SER A 444 19.13 1.35 -2.31
CA SER A 444 19.35 0.00 -1.76
C SER A 444 20.82 -0.34 -1.45
N ALA A 445 21.80 0.36 -2.01
CA ALA A 445 23.21 0.23 -1.61
C ALA A 445 23.46 0.87 -0.24
N PHE A 446 22.87 2.04 0.01
CA PHE A 446 22.89 2.72 1.29
C PHE A 446 22.05 2.01 2.35
N GLY A 447 21.02 1.26 1.95
CA GLY A 447 20.17 0.45 2.82
C GLY A 447 18.99 1.21 3.42
N PHE A 448 18.77 2.45 2.97
CA PHE A 448 17.55 3.21 3.16
C PHE A 448 16.96 3.46 1.76
N ILE A 449 15.64 3.43 1.64
CA ILE A 449 14.95 3.62 0.36
C ILE A 449 13.84 4.63 0.62
N SER A 450 13.87 5.78 -0.05
CA SER A 450 12.98 6.91 0.27
C SER A 450 11.50 6.61 0.03
N VAL A 451 11.19 5.55 -0.72
CA VAL A 451 9.85 4.98 -0.90
C VAL A 451 9.92 3.52 -1.33
N LEU A 452 9.25 2.64 -0.58
CA LEU A 452 8.85 1.29 -1.01
C LEU A 452 7.38 1.36 -1.45
N PRO A 453 7.06 1.24 -2.76
CA PRO A 453 5.69 1.51 -3.23
C PRO A 453 4.65 0.54 -2.65
N GLY A 454 3.60 1.07 -2.03
CA GLY A 454 2.49 0.28 -1.47
C GLY A 454 1.69 -0.54 -2.48
N ALA A 455 1.95 -0.37 -3.79
CA ALA A 455 1.38 -1.19 -4.87
C ALA A 455 2.11 -2.52 -5.12
N PHE A 456 3.41 -2.61 -4.76
CA PHE A 456 4.17 -3.87 -4.74
C PHE A 456 5.40 -3.79 -3.83
N SER A 457 5.19 -3.99 -2.54
CA SER A 457 6.24 -4.01 -1.51
C SER A 457 5.97 -5.11 -0.48
N ALA A 458 6.98 -5.41 0.34
CA ALA A 458 6.90 -6.37 1.43
C ALA A 458 7.63 -5.84 2.66
N TYR A 459 7.23 -6.31 3.84
CA TYR A 459 7.70 -5.83 5.14
C TYR A 459 7.80 -6.99 6.12
N ARG A 460 8.81 -6.98 6.99
CA ARG A 460 8.89 -7.93 8.11
C ARG A 460 7.99 -7.45 9.24
N TYR A 461 7.07 -8.28 9.72
CA TYR A 461 6.00 -7.82 10.62
C TYR A 461 6.53 -7.22 11.93
N VAL A 462 7.51 -7.87 12.57
CA VAL A 462 8.18 -7.35 13.79
C VAL A 462 8.94 -6.03 13.57
N ALA A 463 9.37 -5.74 12.33
CA ALA A 463 9.99 -4.45 12.01
C ALA A 463 8.95 -3.32 12.04
N LEU A 464 7.72 -3.58 11.58
CA LEU A 464 6.60 -2.63 11.60
C LEU A 464 6.08 -2.31 13.02
N GLN A 465 6.12 -3.27 13.94
CA GLN A 465 5.53 -3.14 15.28
C GLN A 465 6.03 -1.90 16.05
N ASN A 466 5.14 -1.29 16.81
CA ASN A 466 5.48 -0.14 17.67
C ASN A 466 6.30 -0.58 18.91
N ASP A 467 6.91 0.39 19.60
CA ASP A 467 7.54 0.16 20.90
C ASP A 467 6.49 -0.05 22.01
N LYS A 468 6.95 -0.46 23.20
CA LYS A 468 6.09 -0.70 24.38
C LYS A 468 5.32 0.54 24.90
N ASN A 469 5.61 1.72 24.36
CA ASN A 469 4.90 2.98 24.64
C ASN A 469 3.90 3.34 23.52
N GLY A 470 3.65 2.41 22.59
CA GLY A 470 2.80 2.60 21.42
C GLY A 470 3.44 3.39 20.27
N LYS A 471 4.74 3.73 20.33
CA LYS A 471 5.38 4.65 19.37
C LYS A 471 6.22 3.88 18.35
N GLY A 472 6.04 4.16 17.06
CA GLY A 472 6.80 3.45 16.03
C GLY A 472 6.19 3.51 14.62
N PRO A 473 6.65 2.62 13.72
CA PRO A 473 6.34 2.72 12.29
C PRO A 473 4.84 2.63 11.98
N LEU A 474 4.08 1.76 12.65
CA LEU A 474 2.62 1.65 12.43
C LEU A 474 1.83 2.82 13.04
N GLU A 475 2.24 3.33 14.21
CA GLU A 475 1.62 4.53 14.80
C GLU A 475 1.75 5.74 13.86
N LYS A 476 2.95 5.96 13.31
CA LYS A 476 3.19 7.01 12.33
C LYS A 476 2.44 6.77 11.02
N TYR A 477 2.47 5.56 10.48
CA TYR A 477 1.79 5.22 9.23
C TYR A 477 0.27 5.46 9.29
N PHE A 478 -0.39 5.09 10.40
CA PHE A 478 -1.83 5.27 10.56
C PHE A 478 -2.26 6.69 10.96
N LEU A 479 -1.34 7.55 11.41
CA LEU A 479 -1.64 8.96 11.72
C LEU A 479 -2.21 9.72 10.51
N GLY A 480 -1.84 9.32 9.28
CA GLY A 480 -2.44 9.85 8.06
C GLY A 480 -3.96 9.70 7.99
N GLU A 481 -4.56 8.69 8.62
CA GLU A 481 -6.00 8.47 8.59
C GLU A 481 -6.78 9.54 9.38
N THR A 482 -6.29 9.91 10.57
CA THR A 482 -6.90 10.98 11.38
C THR A 482 -6.64 12.35 10.76
N LEU A 483 -5.44 12.58 10.20
CA LEU A 483 -5.07 13.84 9.54
C LEU A 483 -5.80 14.08 8.20
N HIS A 484 -6.32 13.02 7.56
CA HIS A 484 -7.15 13.11 6.35
C HIS A 484 -8.66 13.19 6.65
N GLY A 485 -9.06 13.53 7.88
CA GLY A 485 -10.47 13.65 8.28
C GLY A 485 -10.78 14.50 9.52
N GLY A 486 -9.80 14.80 10.37
CA GLY A 486 -9.97 15.65 11.56
C GLY A 486 -9.93 17.16 11.29
N SER A 487 -10.45 17.94 12.23
CA SER A 487 -10.44 19.42 12.19
C SER A 487 -9.07 20.04 12.44
N ASP A 488 -8.17 19.31 13.10
CA ASP A 488 -7.01 19.88 13.78
C ASP A 488 -5.69 19.69 12.99
N ALA A 489 -5.76 19.11 11.80
CA ALA A 489 -4.60 18.71 10.99
C ALA A 489 -3.94 19.89 10.25
N GLY A 490 -2.63 20.06 10.42
CA GLY A 490 -1.84 21.07 9.72
C GLY A 490 -1.63 20.73 8.25
N LEU A 491 -1.70 21.73 7.35
CA LEU A 491 -1.60 21.49 5.90
C LEU A 491 -0.28 20.78 5.49
N PHE A 492 0.80 21.03 6.23
CA PHE A 492 2.08 20.33 6.06
C PHE A 492 1.91 18.81 6.25
N GLU A 493 1.26 18.41 7.34
CA GLU A 493 1.06 17.02 7.73
C GLU A 493 0.08 16.32 6.77
N SER A 494 -1.03 16.98 6.43
CA SER A 494 -1.99 16.45 5.47
C SER A 494 -1.41 16.32 4.05
N ASN A 495 -0.42 17.14 3.65
CA ASN A 495 0.34 16.90 2.41
C ASN A 495 1.39 15.79 2.56
N MET A 496 2.09 15.73 3.70
CA MET A 496 3.09 14.71 4.00
C MET A 496 2.50 13.29 3.91
N TYR A 497 1.31 13.08 4.46
CA TYR A 497 0.56 11.82 4.37
C TYR A 497 -0.18 11.61 3.02
N LEU A 498 0.16 12.35 1.96
CA LEU A 498 -0.09 11.94 0.57
C LEU A 498 1.00 10.99 0.03
N ALA A 499 2.04 10.73 0.82
CA ALA A 499 3.10 9.77 0.54
C ALA A 499 3.50 9.02 1.83
N GLU A 500 2.51 8.42 2.49
CA GLU A 500 2.62 7.67 3.76
C GLU A 500 3.72 6.60 3.74
N ASP A 501 3.93 5.95 2.59
CA ASP A 501 4.96 4.93 2.40
C ASP A 501 6.38 5.48 2.65
N ARG A 502 6.61 6.78 2.40
CA ARG A 502 7.89 7.45 2.67
C ARG A 502 8.15 7.57 4.17
N ILE A 503 7.11 7.91 4.93
CA ILE A 503 7.17 8.04 6.39
C ILE A 503 7.39 6.67 7.03
N LEU A 504 6.72 5.64 6.52
CA LEU A 504 6.97 4.25 6.95
C LEU A 504 8.41 3.80 6.70
N CYS A 505 8.97 4.12 5.52
CA CYS A 505 10.36 3.81 5.20
C CYS A 505 11.35 4.52 6.14
N PHE A 506 11.10 5.80 6.46
CA PHE A 506 11.92 6.58 7.38
C PHE A 506 11.85 6.04 8.82
N GLU A 507 10.65 5.80 9.35
CA GLU A 507 10.45 5.29 10.72
C GLU A 507 10.94 3.85 10.91
N LEU A 508 10.96 3.01 9.85
CA LEU A 508 11.57 1.68 9.89
C LEU A 508 13.08 1.73 10.12
N VAL A 509 13.82 2.55 9.37
CA VAL A 509 15.29 2.62 9.45
C VAL A 509 15.76 3.47 10.64
N THR A 510 14.98 4.47 11.05
CA THR A 510 15.23 5.25 12.27
C THR A 510 14.66 4.62 13.54
N LYS A 511 14.06 3.42 13.47
CA LYS A 511 13.43 2.75 14.63
C LYS A 511 14.41 2.62 15.79
N ARG A 512 13.99 3.05 16.97
CA ARG A 512 14.82 3.10 18.19
C ARG A 512 15.43 1.74 18.50
N ASN A 513 16.73 1.73 18.81
CA ASN A 513 17.50 0.54 19.19
C ASN A 513 17.35 -0.65 18.20
N CYS A 514 17.02 -0.36 16.94
CA CYS A 514 16.91 -1.33 15.86
C CYS A 514 17.84 -0.94 14.71
N HIS A 515 18.24 -1.91 13.88
CA HIS A 515 19.11 -1.69 12.72
C HIS A 515 18.51 -2.30 11.43
N TRP A 516 17.22 -2.01 11.19
CA TRP A 516 16.50 -2.44 9.99
C TRP A 516 16.95 -1.68 8.74
N ILE A 517 17.24 -2.42 7.66
CA ILE A 517 17.54 -1.87 6.34
C ILE A 517 16.43 -2.19 5.34
N LEU A 518 16.35 -1.39 4.27
CA LEU A 518 15.42 -1.56 3.16
C LEU A 518 16.16 -2.02 1.89
N GLN A 519 15.56 -2.92 1.10
CA GLN A 519 16.21 -3.51 -0.09
C GLN A 519 15.36 -3.42 -1.36
N TYR A 520 16.02 -3.16 -2.49
CA TYR A 520 15.42 -3.21 -3.83
C TYR A 520 15.68 -4.57 -4.48
N VAL A 521 14.62 -5.30 -4.80
CA VAL A 521 14.70 -6.66 -5.34
C VAL A 521 14.39 -6.64 -6.84
N LYS A 522 15.41 -6.38 -7.66
CA LYS A 522 15.29 -6.34 -9.12
C LYS A 522 14.77 -7.65 -9.75
N SER A 523 14.88 -8.79 -9.04
CA SER A 523 14.30 -10.07 -9.49
C SER A 523 12.78 -10.18 -9.26
N ALA A 524 12.18 -9.25 -8.51
CA ALA A 524 10.76 -9.16 -8.30
C ALA A 524 10.19 -8.03 -9.16
N THR A 525 9.12 -8.28 -9.91
CA THR A 525 8.49 -7.29 -10.78
C THR A 525 6.97 -7.22 -10.56
N GLY A 526 6.41 -6.01 -10.52
CA GLY A 526 4.97 -5.75 -10.52
C GLY A 526 4.59 -4.92 -11.74
N GLU A 527 3.78 -5.46 -12.64
CA GLU A 527 3.23 -4.72 -13.80
C GLU A 527 2.00 -3.93 -13.34
N THR A 528 1.94 -2.63 -13.60
CA THR A 528 0.82 -1.74 -13.23
C THR A 528 0.44 -0.83 -14.41
N ASP A 529 -0.80 -0.39 -14.48
CA ASP A 529 -1.23 0.59 -15.49
C ASP A 529 -0.80 2.01 -15.09
N VAL A 530 -0.66 2.88 -16.09
CA VAL A 530 -0.21 4.26 -15.92
C VAL A 530 -1.18 5.19 -16.65
N PRO A 531 -1.44 6.42 -16.14
CA PRO A 531 -2.33 7.38 -16.78
C PRO A 531 -2.05 7.55 -18.27
N ASP A 532 -3.03 7.21 -19.10
CA ASP A 532 -2.96 7.37 -20.55
C ASP A 532 -3.62 8.68 -21.03
N THR A 533 -4.31 9.39 -20.14
CA THR A 533 -4.82 10.75 -20.35
C THR A 533 -4.01 11.82 -19.59
N VAL A 534 -3.95 13.03 -20.17
CA VAL A 534 -3.32 14.20 -19.51
C VAL A 534 -4.02 14.56 -18.19
N THR A 535 -5.35 14.42 -18.15
CA THR A 535 -6.17 14.77 -16.97
C THR A 535 -5.80 13.92 -15.75
N GLU A 536 -5.67 12.59 -15.94
CA GLU A 536 -5.31 11.67 -14.86
C GLU A 536 -3.84 11.80 -14.47
N LEU A 537 -2.96 12.03 -15.45
CA LEU A 537 -1.54 12.28 -15.19
C LEU A 537 -1.36 13.53 -14.30
N VAL A 538 -2.03 14.64 -14.61
CA VAL A 538 -1.98 15.88 -13.82
C VAL A 538 -2.48 15.65 -12.38
N LEU A 539 -3.56 14.87 -12.20
CA LEU A 539 -4.12 14.55 -10.87
C LEU A 539 -3.24 13.58 -10.06
N GLN A 540 -2.70 12.52 -10.68
CA GLN A 540 -1.74 11.62 -10.05
C GLN A 540 -0.49 12.39 -9.59
N ARG A 541 0.03 13.25 -10.46
CA ARG A 541 1.31 13.92 -10.25
C ARG A 541 1.23 15.04 -9.22
N ARG A 542 0.07 15.70 -9.05
CA ARG A 542 -0.21 16.54 -7.87
C ARG A 542 0.07 15.79 -6.57
N ARG A 543 -0.52 14.60 -6.40
CA ARG A 543 -0.38 13.77 -5.19
C ARG A 543 1.09 13.41 -4.95
N TRP A 544 1.76 12.90 -6.00
CA TRP A 544 3.13 12.39 -5.91
C TRP A 544 4.18 13.48 -5.67
N LEU A 545 4.07 14.63 -6.34
CA LEU A 545 5.01 15.75 -6.18
C LEU A 545 4.85 16.38 -4.79
N ASN A 546 3.62 16.72 -4.38
CA ASN A 546 3.38 17.32 -3.07
C ASN A 546 3.76 16.35 -1.94
N GLY A 547 3.27 15.10 -1.98
CA GLY A 547 3.59 14.11 -0.95
C GLY A 547 5.09 13.85 -0.84
N SER A 548 5.81 13.73 -1.96
CA SER A 548 7.27 13.56 -1.93
C SER A 548 8.01 14.78 -1.39
N PHE A 549 7.57 15.99 -1.72
CA PHE A 549 8.19 17.24 -1.26
C PHE A 549 8.01 17.44 0.26
N PHE A 550 6.80 17.29 0.78
CA PHE A 550 6.53 17.46 2.21
C PHE A 550 7.14 16.34 3.06
N ALA A 551 7.14 15.09 2.57
CA ALA A 551 7.86 13.99 3.23
C ALA A 551 9.39 14.17 3.20
N ALA A 552 9.96 14.76 2.14
CA ALA A 552 11.38 15.09 2.09
C ALA A 552 11.74 16.18 3.13
N ILE A 553 10.95 17.25 3.25
CA ILE A 553 11.16 18.25 4.32
C ILE A 553 11.05 17.60 5.71
N TYR A 554 10.08 16.72 5.93
CA TYR A 554 9.94 16.00 7.20
C TYR A 554 11.20 15.20 7.54
N ALA A 555 11.69 14.37 6.62
CA ALA A 555 12.92 13.61 6.80
C ALA A 555 14.16 14.51 6.97
N ILE A 556 14.16 15.72 6.40
CA ILE A 556 15.22 16.73 6.58
C ILE A 556 15.20 17.33 7.99
N VAL A 557 14.03 17.70 8.51
CA VAL A 557 13.89 18.19 9.89
C VAL A 557 14.26 17.11 10.91
N HIS A 558 13.94 15.85 10.61
CA HIS A 558 14.13 14.72 11.52
C HIS A 558 15.44 13.93 11.30
N PHE A 559 16.40 14.40 10.49
CA PHE A 559 17.57 13.60 10.10
C PHE A 559 18.41 13.05 11.29
N LEU A 560 18.36 13.70 12.45
CA LEU A 560 19.00 13.24 13.68
C LEU A 560 18.39 11.93 14.23
N ASP A 561 17.19 11.54 13.80
CA ASP A 561 16.55 10.27 14.16
C ASP A 561 17.28 9.04 13.57
N PHE A 562 18.22 9.19 12.63
CA PHE A 562 19.15 8.10 12.31
C PHE A 562 20.08 7.77 13.49
N LEU A 563 20.36 8.71 14.40
CA LEU A 563 21.26 8.49 15.53
C LEU A 563 20.66 7.59 16.62
N ARG A 564 19.33 7.62 16.83
CA ARG A 564 18.58 6.77 17.79
C ARG A 564 18.41 5.31 17.34
N SER A 565 18.75 4.98 16.08
CA SER A 565 18.82 3.60 15.60
C SER A 565 20.08 2.88 16.12
N ASP A 566 20.10 1.55 16.08
CA ASP A 566 21.27 0.73 16.47
C ASP A 566 22.24 0.47 15.29
N HIS A 567 22.12 1.24 14.21
CA HIS A 567 22.99 1.09 13.05
C HIS A 567 24.47 1.38 13.37
N THR A 568 25.38 0.60 12.78
CA THR A 568 26.83 0.82 12.89
C THR A 568 27.23 2.22 12.41
N PHE A 569 28.33 2.75 12.95
CA PHE A 569 28.83 4.09 12.57
C PHE A 569 28.97 4.28 11.05
N LEU A 570 29.53 3.27 10.35
CA LEU A 570 29.67 3.31 8.89
C LEU A 570 28.31 3.35 8.16
N ARG A 571 27.29 2.64 8.65
CA ARG A 571 25.94 2.69 8.06
C ARG A 571 25.26 4.04 8.34
N LYS A 572 25.38 4.58 9.55
CA LYS A 572 24.88 5.94 9.89
C LYS A 572 25.55 7.02 9.05
N PHE A 573 26.86 6.94 8.84
CA PHE A 573 27.61 7.83 7.95
C PHE A 573 27.18 7.66 6.48
N ALA A 574 26.91 6.44 6.03
CA ALA A 574 26.40 6.18 4.69
C ALA A 574 25.02 6.83 4.47
N PHE A 575 24.07 6.66 5.40
CA PHE A 575 22.77 7.36 5.35
C PHE A 575 22.91 8.88 5.28
N PHE A 576 23.88 9.47 6.01
CA PHE A 576 24.15 10.91 5.96
C PHE A 576 24.60 11.39 4.56
N ILE A 577 25.41 10.59 3.85
CA ILE A 577 25.80 10.89 2.45
C ILE A 577 24.59 10.81 1.52
N GLU A 578 23.80 9.75 1.62
CA GLU A 578 22.57 9.58 0.82
C GLU A 578 21.58 10.72 1.07
N PHE A 579 21.45 11.15 2.33
CA PHE A 579 20.62 12.25 2.76
C PHE A 579 21.08 13.62 2.20
N ILE A 580 22.39 13.88 2.17
CA ILE A 580 22.95 15.07 1.48
C ILE A 580 22.60 15.03 -0.01
N PHE A 581 22.79 13.89 -0.67
CA PHE A 581 22.44 13.70 -2.07
C PHE A 581 20.95 13.94 -2.34
N ASN A 582 20.06 13.37 -1.52
CA ASN A 582 18.61 13.56 -1.61
C ASN A 582 18.21 15.04 -1.36
N THR A 583 18.88 15.72 -0.43
CA THR A 583 18.71 17.17 -0.19
C THR A 583 19.10 18.00 -1.41
N ILE A 584 20.23 17.70 -2.06
CA ILE A 584 20.65 18.40 -3.29
C ILE A 584 19.65 18.15 -4.43
N ASN A 585 19.18 16.91 -4.61
CA ASN A 585 18.13 16.61 -5.60
C ASN A 585 16.84 17.40 -5.33
N MET A 586 16.43 17.56 -4.06
CA MET A 586 15.26 18.37 -3.70
C MET A 586 15.45 19.85 -4.05
N ILE A 587 16.65 20.42 -3.84
CA ILE A 587 16.99 21.79 -4.24
C ILE A 587 16.92 21.94 -5.77
N PHE A 588 17.46 20.98 -6.52
CA PHE A 588 17.37 20.97 -7.99
C PHE A 588 15.93 20.87 -8.50
N ALA A 589 15.08 20.09 -7.83
CA ALA A 589 13.65 20.00 -8.13
C ALA A 589 12.90 21.31 -7.81
N TRP A 590 13.20 21.96 -6.68
CA TRP A 590 12.60 23.24 -6.29
C TRP A 590 12.87 24.36 -7.32
N PHE A 591 14.11 24.43 -7.83
CA PHE A 591 14.53 25.39 -8.84
C PHE A 591 14.35 24.91 -10.30
N ALA A 592 13.63 23.80 -10.54
CA ALA A 592 13.56 23.19 -11.87
C ALA A 592 12.99 24.11 -12.96
N ILE A 593 12.02 24.98 -12.63
CA ILE A 593 11.44 25.93 -13.60
C ILE A 593 12.43 27.05 -13.91
N GLY A 594 13.07 27.65 -12.90
CA GLY A 594 14.12 28.66 -13.10
C GLY A 594 15.29 28.10 -13.92
N ASN A 595 15.74 26.89 -13.59
CA ASN A 595 16.79 26.19 -14.35
C ASN A 595 16.39 25.94 -15.80
N PHE A 596 15.17 25.41 -16.06
CA PHE A 596 14.72 25.16 -17.43
C PHE A 596 14.54 26.46 -18.23
N PHE A 597 14.02 27.54 -17.61
CA PHE A 597 13.93 28.85 -18.26
C PHE A 597 15.31 29.45 -18.56
N LEU A 598 16.30 29.27 -17.69
CA LEU A 598 17.68 29.71 -17.93
C LEU A 598 18.33 28.93 -19.08
N VAL A 599 18.23 27.60 -19.07
CA VAL A 599 18.70 26.74 -20.18
C VAL A 599 18.03 27.16 -21.50
N PHE A 600 16.71 27.34 -21.48
CA PHE A 600 15.94 27.84 -22.61
C PHE A 600 16.50 29.18 -23.09
N LYS A 601 16.58 30.19 -22.21
CA LYS A 601 16.91 31.56 -22.61
C LYS A 601 18.36 31.69 -23.10
N ILE A 602 19.30 30.96 -22.50
CA ILE A 602 20.72 30.99 -22.90
C ILE A 602 20.89 30.38 -24.29
N LEU A 603 20.41 29.14 -24.53
CA LEU A 603 20.46 28.50 -25.86
C LEU A 603 19.75 29.34 -26.93
N THR A 604 18.61 29.93 -26.56
CA THR A 604 17.78 30.78 -27.42
C THR A 604 18.48 32.09 -27.80
N THR A 605 19.21 32.72 -26.87
CA THR A 605 20.04 33.90 -27.17
C THR A 605 21.24 33.51 -28.04
N SER A 606 21.94 32.41 -27.72
CA SER A 606 23.14 31.98 -28.47
C SER A 606 22.85 31.73 -29.95
N LEU A 607 21.66 31.26 -30.32
CA LEU A 607 21.29 31.14 -31.75
C LEU A 607 21.28 32.47 -32.52
N GLY A 608 21.20 33.61 -31.82
CA GLY A 608 21.23 34.95 -32.41
C GLY A 608 22.61 35.39 -32.91
N ASP A 609 23.70 34.70 -32.57
CA ASP A 609 25.04 35.02 -33.04
C ASP A 609 25.12 34.96 -34.58
N ASP A 610 25.83 35.90 -35.21
CA ASP A 610 25.98 36.01 -36.67
C ASP A 610 26.63 34.78 -37.32
N THR A 611 27.38 33.98 -36.55
CA THR A 611 27.99 32.71 -37.00
C THR A 611 27.00 31.53 -37.06
N LEU A 612 25.83 31.68 -36.43
CA LEU A 612 24.82 30.64 -36.21
C LEU A 612 23.57 30.88 -37.08
N LEU A 613 22.59 31.63 -36.59
CA LEU A 613 21.38 32.04 -37.33
C LEU A 613 21.22 33.56 -37.43
N GLY A 614 22.11 34.34 -36.79
CA GLY A 614 22.10 35.81 -36.81
C GLY A 614 20.73 36.39 -36.50
N ARG A 615 20.33 37.38 -37.30
CA ARG A 615 19.03 38.06 -37.20
C ARG A 615 17.80 37.14 -37.18
N THR A 616 17.87 35.96 -37.82
CA THR A 616 16.76 34.99 -37.77
C THR A 616 16.69 34.30 -36.41
N GLY A 617 17.84 33.98 -35.82
CA GLY A 617 17.95 33.45 -34.46
C GLY A 617 17.43 34.44 -33.42
N GLU A 618 17.82 35.72 -33.52
CA GLU A 618 17.33 36.79 -32.64
C GLU A 618 15.80 36.91 -32.66
N ILE A 619 15.20 37.00 -33.86
CA ILE A 619 13.74 37.17 -34.02
C ILE A 619 12.99 35.97 -33.45
N LEU A 620 13.40 34.74 -33.79
CA LEU A 620 12.84 33.52 -33.22
C LEU A 620 12.99 33.50 -31.70
N GLY A 621 14.13 33.94 -31.18
CA GLY A 621 14.42 33.92 -29.76
C GLY A 621 13.59 34.92 -28.95
N VAL A 622 13.33 36.11 -29.49
CA VAL A 622 12.37 37.06 -28.89
C VAL A 622 10.96 36.47 -28.91
N VAL A 623 10.51 35.93 -30.04
CA VAL A 623 9.16 35.35 -30.20
C VAL A 623 8.94 34.18 -29.24
N PHE A 624 9.86 33.21 -29.19
CA PHE A 624 9.73 32.07 -28.27
C PHE A 624 9.86 32.48 -26.80
N THR A 625 10.64 33.51 -26.46
CA THR A 625 10.72 34.01 -25.06
C THR A 625 9.38 34.59 -24.61
N TRP A 626 8.70 35.37 -25.46
CA TRP A 626 7.36 35.87 -25.16
C TRP A 626 6.31 34.75 -25.08
N LEU A 627 6.34 33.80 -26.01
CA LEU A 627 5.45 32.64 -25.98
C LEU A 627 5.66 31.78 -24.73
N TYR A 628 6.91 31.52 -24.32
CA TYR A 628 7.24 30.84 -23.06
C TYR A 628 6.57 31.55 -21.88
N GLY A 629 6.75 32.87 -21.76
CA GLY A 629 6.16 33.67 -20.69
C GLY A 629 4.63 33.58 -20.65
N VAL A 630 3.97 33.77 -21.78
CA VAL A 630 2.50 33.69 -21.90
C VAL A 630 1.99 32.30 -21.54
N PHE A 631 2.61 31.23 -22.04
CA PHE A 631 2.16 29.86 -21.74
C PHE A 631 2.45 29.46 -20.29
N LEU A 632 3.57 29.89 -19.69
CA LEU A 632 3.84 29.67 -18.26
C LEU A 632 2.81 30.42 -17.38
N ILE A 633 2.51 31.69 -17.67
CA ILE A 633 1.44 32.44 -16.98
C ILE A 633 0.10 31.71 -17.15
N THR A 634 -0.19 31.18 -18.33
CA THR A 634 -1.41 30.40 -18.58
C THR A 634 -1.43 29.10 -17.74
N CYS A 635 -0.29 28.44 -17.52
CA CYS A 635 -0.19 27.29 -16.60
C CYS A 635 -0.58 27.68 -15.17
N PHE A 636 -0.12 28.83 -14.66
CA PHE A 636 -0.54 29.35 -13.35
C PHE A 636 -2.06 29.67 -13.31
N VAL A 637 -2.58 30.34 -14.34
CA VAL A 637 -4.02 30.69 -14.43
C VAL A 637 -4.91 29.45 -14.45
N LEU A 638 -4.58 28.43 -15.25
CA LEU A 638 -5.35 27.17 -15.24
C LEU A 638 -5.21 26.41 -13.93
N SER A 639 -4.03 26.41 -13.32
CA SER A 639 -3.76 25.69 -12.07
C SER A 639 -4.43 26.30 -10.84
N LEU A 640 -4.68 27.61 -10.85
CA LEU A 640 -5.38 28.33 -9.79
C LEU A 640 -6.90 28.42 -10.03
N GLY A 641 -7.34 28.49 -11.28
CA GLY A 641 -8.74 28.74 -11.63
C GLY A 641 -9.59 27.51 -11.96
N ASN A 642 -9.01 26.41 -12.46
CA ASN A 642 -9.78 25.31 -13.05
C ASN A 642 -9.33 23.91 -12.60
N ARG A 643 -10.30 23.05 -12.26
CA ARG A 643 -10.04 21.61 -12.10
C ARG A 643 -9.69 20.98 -13.47
N PRO A 644 -8.66 20.11 -13.58
CA PRO A 644 -8.27 19.48 -14.85
C PRO A 644 -9.42 18.75 -15.56
N ALA A 645 -10.33 18.14 -14.81
CA ALA A 645 -11.51 17.45 -15.36
C ALA A 645 -12.41 18.34 -16.25
N GLY A 646 -12.48 19.65 -15.99
CA GLY A 646 -13.23 20.61 -16.84
C GLY A 646 -12.39 21.26 -17.94
N SER A 647 -11.06 21.12 -17.90
CA SER A 647 -10.11 21.90 -18.71
C SER A 647 -9.05 21.05 -19.43
N GLY A 648 -9.18 19.72 -19.43
CA GLY A 648 -8.18 18.79 -19.96
C GLY A 648 -7.77 19.02 -21.42
N ARG A 649 -8.63 19.60 -22.26
CA ARG A 649 -8.26 20.04 -23.63
C ARG A 649 -7.20 21.14 -23.63
N LEU A 650 -7.25 22.08 -22.69
CA LEU A 650 -6.27 23.16 -22.55
C LEU A 650 -4.94 22.63 -21.98
N TYR A 651 -4.99 21.74 -20.97
CA TYR A 651 -3.81 21.03 -20.51
C TYR A 651 -3.16 20.19 -21.63
N THR A 652 -3.95 19.55 -22.49
CA THR A 652 -3.44 18.81 -23.67
C THR A 652 -2.78 19.76 -24.68
N ALA A 653 -3.35 20.94 -24.94
CA ALA A 653 -2.74 21.95 -25.80
C ALA A 653 -1.42 22.49 -25.22
N MET A 654 -1.32 22.64 -23.89
CA MET A 654 -0.05 22.97 -23.22
C MET A 654 1.00 21.89 -23.41
N CYS A 655 0.65 20.60 -23.30
CA CYS A 655 1.60 19.51 -23.54
C CYS A 655 2.20 19.58 -24.95
N TRP A 656 1.38 19.88 -25.98
CA TRP A 656 1.86 20.08 -27.34
C TRP A 656 2.76 21.31 -27.49
N PHE A 657 2.40 22.45 -26.90
CA PHE A 657 3.25 23.64 -26.89
C PHE A 657 4.62 23.36 -26.25
N TRP A 658 4.63 22.74 -25.08
CA TRP A 658 5.86 22.42 -24.36
C TRP A 658 6.73 21.39 -25.08
N ALA A 659 6.13 20.45 -25.82
CA ALA A 659 6.87 19.56 -26.73
C ALA A 659 7.48 20.30 -27.93
N ILE A 660 6.79 21.30 -28.51
CA ILE A 660 7.33 22.16 -29.58
C ILE A 660 8.53 22.97 -29.08
N ILE A 661 8.44 23.54 -27.86
CA ILE A 661 9.58 24.21 -27.21
C ILE A 661 10.75 23.23 -27.01
N MET A 662 10.48 21.96 -26.65
CA MET A 662 11.55 20.95 -26.58
C MET A 662 12.21 20.68 -27.93
N ILE A 663 11.43 20.55 -29.01
CA ILE A 663 11.96 20.35 -30.37
C ILE A 663 12.87 21.52 -30.76
N TYR A 664 12.46 22.75 -30.48
CA TYR A 664 13.27 23.94 -30.71
C TYR A 664 14.58 23.94 -29.90
N LEU A 665 14.53 23.56 -28.61
CA LEU A 665 15.74 23.48 -27.78
C LEU A 665 16.69 22.34 -28.15
N LEU A 666 16.17 21.18 -28.54
CA LEU A 666 16.96 20.08 -29.07
C LEU A 666 17.63 20.47 -30.38
N PHE A 667 16.90 21.13 -31.29
CA PHE A 667 17.47 21.73 -32.50
C PHE A 667 18.56 22.75 -32.16
N ALA A 668 18.30 23.68 -31.23
CA ALA A 668 19.27 24.71 -30.83
C ALA A 668 20.57 24.08 -30.31
N ALA A 669 20.48 23.15 -29.36
CA ALA A 669 21.64 22.49 -28.77
C ALA A 669 22.43 21.68 -29.81
N ILE A 670 21.76 20.92 -30.68
CA ILE A 670 22.41 20.13 -31.73
C ILE A 670 23.06 21.04 -32.80
N PHE A 671 22.38 22.10 -33.21
CA PHE A 671 22.89 23.04 -34.23
C PHE A 671 24.12 23.80 -33.72
N ILE A 672 24.09 24.30 -32.48
CA ILE A 672 25.24 24.94 -31.83
C ILE A 672 26.40 23.95 -31.71
N ALA A 673 26.14 22.70 -31.27
CA ALA A 673 27.18 21.67 -31.17
C ALA A 673 27.84 21.38 -32.52
N VAL A 674 27.05 21.14 -33.56
CA VAL A 674 27.54 20.85 -34.92
C VAL A 674 28.32 22.04 -35.50
N LYS A 675 27.85 23.27 -35.28
CA LYS A 675 28.55 24.48 -35.72
C LYS A 675 29.88 24.71 -35.00
N ALA A 676 29.95 24.46 -33.69
CA ALA A 676 31.20 24.50 -32.94
C ALA A 676 32.20 23.45 -33.44
N ILE A 677 31.76 22.20 -33.66
CA ILE A 677 32.59 21.13 -34.25
C ILE A 677 33.12 21.54 -35.63
N ILE A 678 32.27 22.12 -36.49
CA ILE A 678 32.67 22.56 -37.84
C ILE A 678 33.66 23.73 -37.78
N ALA A 679 33.58 24.61 -36.78
CA ALA A 679 34.60 25.63 -36.57
C ALA A 679 35.95 25.01 -36.16
N ASP A 680 35.95 24.18 -35.11
CA ASP A 680 37.15 23.51 -34.59
C ASP A 680 37.84 22.60 -35.63
N VAL A 681 37.08 21.94 -36.51
CA VAL A 681 37.60 21.02 -37.54
C VAL A 681 38.18 21.75 -38.76
N ASN A 682 37.75 22.99 -39.03
CA ASN A 682 38.24 23.79 -40.16
C ASN A 682 39.41 24.71 -39.77
N ASP A 683 39.80 24.77 -38.50
CA ASP A 683 40.94 25.57 -38.06
C ASP A 683 42.27 24.97 -38.58
N ALA A 684 43.29 25.81 -38.78
CA ALA A 684 44.36 25.56 -39.74
C ALA A 684 45.34 24.41 -39.40
N ASN A 685 45.19 23.75 -38.25
CA ASN A 685 45.97 22.58 -37.84
C ASN A 685 45.06 21.35 -37.79
N GLY A 686 45.29 20.38 -38.68
CA GLY A 686 44.39 19.25 -38.89
C GLY A 686 44.04 18.44 -37.64
N PHE A 687 42.79 17.97 -37.59
CA PHE A 687 42.12 17.35 -36.44
C PHE A 687 42.98 16.32 -35.67
N ASN A 688 43.46 16.72 -34.49
CA ASN A 688 44.06 15.82 -33.51
C ASN A 688 43.07 15.53 -32.37
N PHE A 689 42.92 14.25 -32.01
CA PHE A 689 42.02 13.81 -30.93
C PHE A 689 42.37 14.39 -29.55
N SER A 690 43.57 14.96 -29.36
CA SER A 690 43.94 15.71 -28.15
C SER A 690 43.24 17.06 -28.04
N ASP A 691 42.94 17.72 -29.15
CA ASP A 691 42.57 19.14 -29.17
C ASP A 691 41.06 19.31 -28.91
N VAL A 692 40.31 18.28 -29.28
CA VAL A 692 38.98 17.90 -28.80
C VAL A 692 38.85 18.03 -27.26
N PHE A 693 39.87 17.69 -26.48
CA PHE A 693 39.87 17.84 -25.01
C PHE A 693 40.44 19.17 -24.52
N LYS A 694 40.99 20.01 -25.41
CA LYS A 694 41.49 21.36 -25.08
C LYS A 694 40.39 22.42 -25.23
N ASN A 695 39.46 22.28 -26.19
CA ASN A 695 38.32 23.19 -26.29
C ASN A 695 37.37 23.00 -25.09
N LYS A 696 37.38 23.97 -24.17
CA LYS A 696 36.55 23.99 -22.96
C LYS A 696 35.06 23.89 -23.26
N VAL A 697 34.57 24.49 -24.35
CA VAL A 697 33.14 24.45 -24.73
C VAL A 697 32.76 23.04 -25.18
N PHE A 698 33.55 22.45 -26.07
CA PHE A 698 33.31 21.11 -26.58
C PHE A 698 33.43 20.03 -25.48
N TYR A 699 34.45 20.11 -24.63
CA TYR A 699 34.64 19.20 -23.49
C TYR A 699 33.45 19.24 -22.51
N MET A 700 32.96 20.43 -22.17
CA MET A 700 31.77 20.61 -21.33
C MET A 700 30.51 20.00 -21.98
N LEU A 701 30.38 20.10 -23.30
CA LEU A 701 29.26 19.53 -24.06
C LEU A 701 29.31 18.00 -24.06
N ILE A 702 30.47 17.38 -24.28
CA ILE A 702 30.64 15.92 -24.13
C ILE A 702 30.30 15.48 -22.71
N ILE A 703 30.77 16.17 -21.67
CA ILE A 703 30.45 15.82 -20.28
C ILE A 703 28.93 15.85 -20.06
N SER A 704 28.25 16.92 -20.49
CA SER A 704 26.80 17.06 -20.34
C SER A 704 26.01 15.92 -21.01
N VAL A 705 26.36 15.59 -22.26
CA VAL A 705 25.69 14.53 -23.04
C VAL A 705 26.00 13.15 -22.44
N MET A 706 27.25 12.88 -22.08
CA MET A 706 27.66 11.59 -21.53
C MET A 706 27.17 11.37 -20.10
N SER A 707 27.14 12.39 -19.25
CA SER A 707 26.65 12.26 -17.87
C SER A 707 25.13 12.15 -17.80
N THR A 708 24.42 12.61 -18.82
CA THR A 708 22.96 12.46 -18.94
C THR A 708 22.65 11.17 -19.69
N PHE A 709 22.74 11.18 -21.02
CA PHE A 709 22.29 10.07 -21.87
C PHE A 709 23.27 8.91 -21.92
N GLY A 710 24.58 9.18 -21.84
CA GLY A 710 25.61 8.14 -21.82
C GLY A 710 25.49 7.24 -20.58
N ILE A 711 25.39 7.82 -19.39
CA ILE A 711 25.15 7.09 -18.13
C ILE A 711 23.85 6.30 -18.20
N TRP A 712 22.75 6.87 -18.70
CA TRP A 712 21.47 6.15 -18.86
C TRP A 712 21.60 4.92 -19.78
N LEU A 713 22.26 5.07 -20.93
CA LEU A 713 22.47 3.98 -21.88
C LEU A 713 23.39 2.89 -21.30
N ILE A 714 24.52 3.28 -20.72
CA ILE A 714 25.50 2.35 -20.14
C ILE A 714 24.90 1.61 -18.95
N ALA A 715 24.22 2.31 -18.03
CA ALA A 715 23.54 1.69 -16.90
C ALA A 715 22.48 0.66 -17.36
N SER A 716 21.68 1.00 -18.37
CA SER A 716 20.63 0.12 -18.89
C SER A 716 21.19 -1.10 -19.64
N LEU A 717 22.31 -0.95 -20.33
CA LEU A 717 23.04 -2.07 -20.95
C LEU A 717 23.64 -3.01 -19.90
N ILE A 718 24.35 -2.47 -18.89
CA ILE A 718 24.92 -3.28 -17.79
C ILE A 718 23.80 -3.94 -16.96
N MET A 719 22.65 -3.27 -16.80
CA MET A 719 21.45 -3.82 -16.19
C MET A 719 20.69 -4.83 -17.07
N LEU A 720 21.10 -5.07 -18.31
CA LEU A 720 20.45 -5.98 -19.27
C LEU A 720 18.97 -5.64 -19.56
N ASP A 721 18.60 -4.35 -19.53
CA ASP A 721 17.26 -3.85 -19.91
C ASP A 721 17.36 -2.53 -20.71
N PRO A 722 17.93 -2.54 -21.95
CA PRO A 722 18.15 -1.31 -22.71
C PRO A 722 16.94 -0.83 -23.53
N TRP A 723 15.85 -1.60 -23.65
CA TRP A 723 14.79 -1.33 -24.64
C TRP A 723 14.07 0.01 -24.48
N HIS A 724 13.88 0.50 -23.26
CA HIS A 724 13.24 1.79 -23.02
C HIS A 724 14.04 2.97 -23.62
N MET A 725 15.37 2.85 -23.79
CA MET A 725 16.20 3.84 -24.49
C MET A 725 15.83 3.96 -25.97
N ALA A 726 15.36 2.87 -26.60
CA ALA A 726 14.92 2.87 -28.00
C ALA A 726 13.42 3.17 -28.14
N THR A 727 12.57 2.66 -27.24
CA THR A 727 11.11 2.74 -27.39
C THR A 727 10.47 3.98 -26.77
N SER A 728 11.18 4.69 -25.87
CA SER A 728 10.54 5.63 -24.95
C SER A 728 11.33 6.92 -24.65
N LEU A 729 12.64 6.96 -24.97
CA LEU A 729 13.51 8.12 -24.72
C LEU A 729 13.02 9.40 -25.41
N VAL A 730 12.60 9.31 -26.68
CA VAL A 730 12.16 10.48 -27.46
C VAL A 730 10.91 11.10 -26.86
N GLN A 731 9.92 10.28 -26.50
CA GLN A 731 8.67 10.71 -25.88
C GLN A 731 8.93 11.32 -24.49
N TYR A 732 9.86 10.75 -23.72
CA TYR A 732 10.29 11.31 -22.43
C TYR A 732 10.96 12.67 -22.57
N MET A 733 11.90 12.83 -23.52
CA MET A 733 12.53 14.13 -23.79
C MET A 733 11.48 15.17 -24.16
N LEU A 734 10.59 14.87 -25.13
CA LEU A 734 9.54 15.79 -25.57
C LEU A 734 8.58 16.21 -24.45
N LEU A 735 8.28 15.33 -23.49
CA LEU A 735 7.42 15.63 -22.35
C LEU A 735 8.16 16.22 -21.14
N THR A 736 9.49 16.27 -21.15
CA THR A 736 10.29 16.86 -20.05
C THR A 736 9.85 18.29 -19.70
N PRO A 737 9.61 19.23 -20.63
CA PRO A 737 9.17 20.58 -20.27
C PRO A 737 7.72 20.62 -19.78
N THR A 738 6.90 19.64 -20.15
CA THR A 738 5.55 19.45 -19.58
C THR A 738 5.65 19.03 -18.12
N PHE A 739 6.54 18.11 -17.79
CA PHE A 739 6.79 17.71 -16.41
C PHE A 739 7.31 18.89 -15.58
N THR A 740 8.27 19.65 -16.12
CA THR A 740 8.85 20.82 -15.43
C THR A 740 7.87 21.98 -15.26
N ASN A 741 7.13 22.39 -16.31
CA ASN A 741 6.34 23.62 -16.29
C ASN A 741 4.83 23.41 -16.05
N VAL A 742 4.23 22.30 -16.50
CA VAL A 742 2.79 22.04 -16.30
C VAL A 742 2.56 21.32 -14.99
N LEU A 743 3.25 20.20 -14.75
CA LEU A 743 2.97 19.34 -13.59
C LEU A 743 3.41 19.99 -12.27
N ASN A 744 4.60 20.59 -12.21
CA ASN A 744 5.05 21.28 -11.00
C ASN A 744 4.18 22.50 -10.65
N VAL A 745 3.85 23.36 -11.63
CA VAL A 745 2.95 24.51 -11.39
C VAL A 745 1.60 24.03 -10.89
N TYR A 746 1.02 23.00 -11.51
CA TYR A 746 -0.24 22.43 -11.05
C TYR A 746 -0.13 21.88 -9.62
N ALA A 747 0.93 21.14 -9.31
CA ALA A 747 1.16 20.55 -7.99
C ALA A 747 1.28 21.60 -6.89
N PHE A 748 2.20 22.57 -7.04
CA PHE A 748 2.43 23.61 -6.04
C PHE A 748 1.22 24.54 -5.87
N CYS A 749 0.54 24.94 -6.96
CA CYS A 749 -0.71 25.69 -6.89
C CYS A 749 -1.83 24.91 -6.19
N ASN A 750 -1.81 23.58 -6.20
CA ASN A 750 -2.83 22.72 -5.59
C ASN A 750 -2.35 22.01 -4.32
N THR A 751 -1.40 22.60 -3.59
CA THR A 751 -0.99 22.18 -2.22
C THR A 751 -2.12 22.24 -1.20
N HIS A 752 -3.12 23.12 -1.38
CA HIS A 752 -4.35 23.14 -0.59
C HIS A 752 -5.29 21.94 -0.84
N ASP A 753 -5.13 21.21 -1.97
CA ASP A 753 -5.94 20.04 -2.28
C ASP A 753 -5.27 18.78 -1.72
N VAL A 754 -5.69 18.36 -0.53
CA VAL A 754 -5.29 17.10 0.09
C VAL A 754 -6.28 15.96 -0.19
N SER A 755 -7.20 16.13 -1.16
CA SER A 755 -8.08 15.05 -1.57
C SER A 755 -7.31 13.93 -2.28
N TRP A 756 -7.76 12.69 -2.06
CA TRP A 756 -7.16 11.50 -2.66
C TRP A 756 -7.58 11.26 -4.12
N GLY A 757 -8.58 12.00 -4.63
CA GLY A 757 -9.05 11.94 -6.02
C GLY A 757 -10.15 10.91 -6.30
N THR A 758 -10.51 10.06 -5.33
CA THR A 758 -11.68 9.17 -5.42
C THR A 758 -13.00 9.92 -5.24
N LYS A 759 -14.09 9.41 -5.84
CA LYS A 759 -15.42 10.04 -5.79
C LYS A 759 -16.03 9.86 -4.39
N GLY A 760 -16.68 10.91 -3.88
CA GLY A 760 -17.17 11.00 -2.49
C GLY A 760 -18.25 9.98 -2.10
N ASP A 761 -18.67 10.03 -0.84
CA ASP A 761 -19.50 8.99 -0.23
C ASP A 761 -20.94 8.94 -0.78
N ASP A 762 -21.36 7.72 -1.12
CA ASP A 762 -22.74 7.39 -1.47
C ASP A 762 -23.43 6.73 -0.28
N LYS A 763 -24.74 6.95 -0.15
CA LYS A 763 -25.53 6.34 0.93
C LYS A 763 -25.52 4.82 0.81
N VAL A 764 -25.06 4.13 1.85
CA VAL A 764 -25.06 2.67 1.93
C VAL A 764 -26.50 2.15 2.09
N GLU A 765 -26.85 1.12 1.31
CA GLU A 765 -28.15 0.46 1.41
C GLU A 765 -28.25 -0.37 2.69
N LYS A 766 -29.37 -0.26 3.41
CA LYS A 766 -29.56 -0.86 4.75
C LYS A 766 -29.63 -2.39 4.68
N LEU A 767 -28.95 -3.05 5.62
CA LEU A 767 -28.98 -4.51 5.80
C LEU A 767 -29.82 -4.88 7.04
N PRO A 768 -30.30 -6.13 7.15
CA PRO A 768 -30.97 -6.60 8.37
C PRO A 768 -30.01 -6.60 9.57
N SER A 769 -30.54 -6.29 10.75
CA SER A 769 -29.85 -6.39 12.04
C SER A 769 -30.16 -7.71 12.76
N VAL A 770 -29.28 -8.13 13.67
CA VAL A 770 -29.46 -9.33 14.51
C VAL A 770 -29.33 -8.93 15.98
N ASN A 771 -30.31 -9.32 16.80
CA ASN A 771 -30.28 -9.15 18.25
C ASN A 771 -30.42 -10.50 18.92
N THR A 772 -29.38 -10.94 19.64
CA THR A 772 -29.40 -12.10 20.51
C THR A 772 -29.78 -11.64 21.92
N LYS A 773 -30.99 -11.95 22.39
CA LYS A 773 -31.36 -11.69 23.80
C LYS A 773 -30.82 -12.77 24.74
N ASP A 774 -30.67 -14.00 24.24
CA ASP A 774 -30.46 -15.21 25.04
C ASP A 774 -29.22 -16.00 24.56
N GLY A 775 -28.16 -15.31 24.12
CA GLY A 775 -26.91 -15.91 23.59
C GLY A 775 -27.04 -16.63 22.23
N THR A 776 -28.26 -16.98 21.81
CA THR A 776 -28.56 -17.50 20.46
C THR A 776 -29.05 -16.39 19.54
N GLY A 777 -28.55 -16.38 18.30
CA GLY A 777 -29.02 -15.49 17.24
C GLY A 777 -29.86 -16.25 16.21
N LYS A 778 -31.09 -15.80 15.97
CA LYS A 778 -31.87 -16.25 14.80
C LYS A 778 -31.34 -15.54 13.56
N THR A 779 -31.01 -16.29 12.52
CA THR A 779 -30.53 -15.75 11.25
C THR A 779 -30.96 -16.64 10.09
N ASP A 780 -31.57 -16.02 9.08
CA ASP A 780 -31.81 -16.64 7.78
C ASP A 780 -30.46 -17.09 7.17
N LEU A 781 -30.32 -18.39 6.96
CA LEU A 781 -29.32 -18.95 6.07
C LEU A 781 -30.02 -19.37 4.76
N PRO A 782 -29.45 -19.07 3.57
CA PRO A 782 -30.02 -19.51 2.30
C PRO A 782 -29.95 -21.03 2.12
N ASP A 783 -31.03 -21.63 1.63
CA ASP A 783 -31.09 -23.07 1.33
C ASP A 783 -30.31 -23.41 0.04
N GLU A 784 -29.87 -24.67 -0.10
CA GLU A 784 -28.99 -25.13 -1.21
C GLU A 784 -29.50 -24.80 -2.61
N GLY A 785 -30.82 -24.81 -2.80
CA GLY A 785 -31.48 -24.47 -4.06
C GLY A 785 -31.44 -22.98 -4.42
N ASP A 786 -31.38 -22.09 -3.42
CA ASP A 786 -31.17 -20.65 -3.62
C ASP A 786 -29.67 -20.39 -3.87
N LEU A 787 -28.78 -21.07 -3.15
CA LEU A 787 -27.32 -20.94 -3.31
C LEU A 787 -26.85 -21.21 -4.75
N ASN A 788 -27.33 -22.29 -5.38
CA ASN A 788 -27.00 -22.57 -6.79
C ASN A 788 -27.62 -21.55 -7.76
N ALA A 789 -28.82 -21.04 -7.48
CA ALA A 789 -29.49 -20.03 -8.29
C ALA A 789 -28.89 -18.62 -8.13
N GLN A 790 -28.26 -18.31 -6.99
CA GLN A 790 -27.43 -17.13 -6.78
C GLN A 790 -26.09 -17.27 -7.51
N TYR A 791 -25.41 -18.41 -7.34
CA TYR A 791 -24.13 -18.70 -8.01
C TYR A 791 -24.26 -18.60 -9.55
N GLN A 792 -25.28 -19.20 -10.15
CA GLN A 792 -25.52 -19.09 -11.61
C GLN A 792 -25.84 -17.67 -12.08
N ARG A 793 -26.49 -16.83 -11.26
CA ARG A 793 -26.71 -15.41 -11.58
C ARG A 793 -25.40 -14.63 -11.55
N GLU A 794 -24.59 -14.76 -10.50
CA GLU A 794 -23.30 -14.07 -10.40
C GLU A 794 -22.34 -14.51 -11.53
N LEU A 795 -22.32 -15.80 -11.91
CA LEU A 795 -21.56 -16.28 -13.08
C LEU A 795 -22.01 -15.62 -14.41
N ALA A 796 -23.29 -15.30 -14.57
CA ALA A 796 -23.81 -14.65 -15.78
C ALA A 796 -23.42 -13.16 -15.88
N VAL A 797 -23.23 -12.47 -14.74
CA VAL A 797 -22.94 -11.03 -14.67
C VAL A 797 -21.61 -10.66 -15.35
N PHE A 798 -20.59 -11.52 -15.25
CA PHE A 798 -19.30 -11.27 -15.91
C PHE A 798 -19.15 -11.89 -17.31
N ALA A 799 -20.05 -12.78 -17.72
CA ALA A 799 -19.97 -13.53 -18.98
C ALA A 799 -20.26 -12.70 -20.26
N GLN A 800 -20.76 -11.45 -20.12
CA GLN A 800 -21.06 -10.56 -21.25
C GLN A 800 -20.18 -9.29 -21.23
N LYS A 801 -20.01 -8.67 -22.41
CA LYS A 801 -19.17 -7.48 -22.61
C LYS A 801 -19.89 -6.21 -22.12
N HIS A 802 -19.20 -5.44 -21.29
CA HIS A 802 -19.77 -4.28 -20.58
C HIS A 802 -19.93 -3.02 -21.47
N VAL A 803 -20.84 -2.13 -21.06
CA VAL A 803 -21.06 -0.77 -21.59
C VAL A 803 -21.23 0.19 -20.40
N GLU A 804 -20.49 1.30 -20.39
CA GLU A 804 -20.44 2.25 -19.27
C GLU A 804 -21.77 2.96 -19.01
N VAL A 805 -22.12 3.15 -17.73
CA VAL A 805 -23.16 4.09 -17.28
C VAL A 805 -22.50 5.23 -16.50
N LYS A 806 -22.71 6.48 -16.94
CA LYS A 806 -22.10 7.67 -16.34
C LYS A 806 -23.07 8.39 -15.41
N THR A 807 -22.91 8.19 -14.11
CA THR A 807 -23.62 8.94 -13.05
C THR A 807 -22.99 10.30 -12.78
N THR A 808 -23.83 11.27 -12.42
CA THR A 808 -23.46 12.66 -12.10
C THR A 808 -22.99 12.82 -10.65
N PRO A 809 -22.10 13.79 -10.35
CA PRO A 809 -21.62 14.03 -9.00
C PRO A 809 -22.64 14.79 -8.13
N THR A 810 -22.83 14.30 -6.91
CA THR A 810 -23.70 14.86 -5.85
C THR A 810 -22.94 15.86 -4.93
N PRO A 811 -23.64 16.66 -4.08
CA PRO A 811 -23.18 18.00 -3.69
C PRO A 811 -22.19 18.03 -2.50
N SER A 812 -20.97 17.56 -2.73
CA SER A 812 -19.84 17.66 -1.79
C SER A 812 -19.23 19.07 -1.75
N GLN A 813 -20.02 20.06 -1.34
CA GLN A 813 -19.59 21.48 -1.20
C GLN A 813 -19.58 22.01 0.25
N LEU A 814 -19.96 21.19 1.24
CA LEU A 814 -20.13 21.62 2.64
C LEU A 814 -18.88 21.44 3.53
N GLN A 815 -17.72 21.88 3.06
CA GLN A 815 -16.48 22.02 3.87
C GLN A 815 -15.77 23.37 3.63
N GLU A 816 -16.53 24.45 3.51
CA GLU A 816 -16.00 25.73 3.04
C GLU A 816 -15.17 26.51 4.08
N LYS A 817 -15.35 26.30 5.39
CA LYS A 817 -14.60 27.05 6.44
C LYS A 817 -13.14 26.63 6.62
N GLN A 818 -12.78 25.37 6.36
CA GLN A 818 -11.40 24.88 6.49
C GLN A 818 -10.54 25.28 5.26
N MET A 819 -11.20 25.54 4.13
CA MET A 819 -10.55 25.91 2.86
C MET A 819 -9.75 27.20 2.95
N ASP A 820 -10.16 28.21 3.72
CA ASP A 820 -9.51 29.53 3.73
C ASP A 820 -8.15 29.53 4.42
N TYR A 821 -7.97 28.76 5.50
CA TYR A 821 -6.64 28.56 6.09
C TYR A 821 -5.70 27.85 5.11
N TYR A 822 -6.17 26.79 4.43
CA TYR A 822 -5.39 26.06 3.44
C TYR A 822 -5.10 26.90 2.16
N ARG A 823 -6.03 27.76 1.73
CA ARG A 823 -5.83 28.77 0.67
C ARG A 823 -4.73 29.77 1.05
N GLY A 824 -4.64 30.16 2.32
CA GLY A 824 -3.58 31.03 2.86
C GLY A 824 -2.19 30.40 2.74
N VAL A 825 -1.99 29.21 3.34
CA VAL A 825 -0.69 28.52 3.35
C VAL A 825 -0.21 28.17 1.93
N ARG A 826 -1.12 27.70 1.05
CA ARG A 826 -0.87 27.55 -0.40
C ARG A 826 -0.25 28.81 -1.00
N THR A 827 -0.86 29.96 -0.72
CA THR A 827 -0.44 31.24 -1.31
C THR A 827 0.96 31.63 -0.82
N GLY A 828 1.29 31.37 0.45
CA GLY A 828 2.66 31.51 0.97
C GLY A 828 3.68 30.61 0.26
N VAL A 829 3.43 29.30 0.19
CA VAL A 829 4.35 28.33 -0.46
C VAL A 829 4.55 28.66 -1.94
N VAL A 830 3.47 28.94 -2.67
CA VAL A 830 3.53 29.29 -4.10
C VAL A 830 4.28 30.61 -4.31
N LEU A 831 4.05 31.64 -3.50
CA LEU A 831 4.78 32.90 -3.62
C LEU A 831 6.27 32.74 -3.33
N ILE A 832 6.66 32.00 -2.29
CA ILE A 832 8.08 31.75 -1.98
C ILE A 832 8.74 30.96 -3.11
N TRP A 833 8.07 29.94 -3.67
CA TRP A 833 8.55 29.16 -4.81
C TRP A 833 8.70 29.99 -6.09
N MET A 834 7.69 30.80 -6.43
CA MET A 834 7.71 31.70 -7.59
C MET A 834 8.79 32.78 -7.44
N VAL A 835 8.86 33.47 -6.29
CA VAL A 835 9.83 34.55 -6.04
C VAL A 835 11.26 34.00 -5.99
N SER A 836 11.49 32.80 -5.46
CA SER A 836 12.83 32.20 -5.48
C SER A 836 13.25 31.72 -6.88
N ASN A 837 12.35 31.12 -7.68
CA ASN A 837 12.64 30.78 -9.08
C ASN A 837 12.84 32.03 -9.97
N PHE A 838 12.02 33.07 -9.78
CA PHE A 838 12.18 34.36 -10.46
C PHE A 838 13.47 35.07 -10.03
N GLY A 839 13.76 35.10 -8.72
CA GLY A 839 14.99 35.68 -8.17
C GLY A 839 16.25 35.00 -8.68
N LEU A 840 16.22 33.66 -8.85
CA LEU A 840 17.30 32.91 -9.49
C LEU A 840 17.50 33.34 -10.96
N ALA A 841 16.42 33.39 -11.74
CA ALA A 841 16.49 33.79 -13.14
C ALA A 841 16.94 35.26 -13.30
N ALA A 842 16.40 36.17 -12.49
CA ALA A 842 16.76 37.58 -12.47
C ALA A 842 18.23 37.78 -12.05
N LEU A 843 18.70 37.05 -11.04
CA LEU A 843 20.11 37.06 -10.63
C LEU A 843 21.02 36.64 -11.78
N VAL A 844 20.83 35.44 -12.35
CA VAL A 844 21.73 34.88 -13.38
C VAL A 844 21.74 35.74 -14.65
N LEU A 845 20.56 36.22 -15.08
CA LEU A 845 20.43 37.09 -16.25
C LEU A 845 20.68 38.58 -15.95
N SER A 846 21.04 38.97 -14.73
CA SER A 846 21.20 40.36 -14.24
C SER A 846 19.95 41.27 -14.31
N SER A 847 18.90 40.81 -14.98
CA SER A 847 17.66 41.54 -15.26
C SER A 847 16.86 41.99 -14.02
N ALA A 848 15.78 42.74 -14.26
CA ALA A 848 14.94 43.36 -13.23
C ALA A 848 15.64 44.42 -12.36
N GLY A 849 16.74 45.00 -12.85
CA GLY A 849 17.37 46.20 -12.27
C GLY A 849 18.52 45.94 -11.30
N LEU A 850 18.96 44.68 -11.14
CA LEU A 850 20.17 44.34 -10.37
C LEU A 850 21.43 45.00 -10.97
N ASP A 851 21.42 45.30 -12.27
CA ASP A 851 22.43 46.09 -12.98
C ASP A 851 22.70 47.46 -12.33
N ARG A 852 21.71 48.04 -11.62
CA ARG A 852 21.84 49.32 -10.91
C ARG A 852 22.43 49.19 -9.51
N ILE A 853 22.62 47.96 -9.03
CA ILE A 853 23.08 47.61 -7.67
C ILE A 853 24.50 47.00 -7.72
N SER A 854 24.96 46.51 -8.88
CA SER A 854 26.36 46.11 -9.06
C SER A 854 27.31 47.30 -8.83
N PRO A 855 28.41 47.15 -8.05
CA PRO A 855 29.27 48.25 -7.67
C PRO A 855 30.21 48.75 -8.78
N ASN A 856 30.32 48.04 -9.91
CA ASN A 856 31.13 48.45 -11.07
C ASN A 856 30.23 49.02 -12.17
N LYS A 857 30.41 50.29 -12.54
CA LYS A 857 29.65 50.95 -13.63
C LYS A 857 30.40 51.06 -14.96
N ASP A 858 31.69 50.72 -14.98
CA ASP A 858 32.61 51.07 -16.07
C ASP A 858 33.13 49.83 -16.82
N LYS A 859 32.27 48.82 -17.04
CA LYS A 859 32.57 47.60 -17.83
C LYS A 859 31.35 47.15 -18.63
N ASP A 860 31.61 46.47 -19.75
CA ASP A 860 30.59 46.04 -20.72
C ASP A 860 29.57 45.08 -20.07
N HIS A 861 28.36 45.59 -19.82
CA HIS A 861 27.30 44.87 -19.10
C HIS A 861 26.96 43.51 -19.75
N GLU A 862 26.97 43.44 -21.08
CA GLU A 862 26.69 42.20 -21.83
C GLU A 862 27.77 41.13 -21.58
N ALA A 863 29.04 41.52 -21.50
CA ALA A 863 30.15 40.60 -21.22
C ALA A 863 30.10 40.07 -19.77
N GLU A 864 29.72 40.91 -18.80
CA GLU A 864 29.54 40.46 -17.41
C GLU A 864 28.31 39.55 -17.27
N GLN A 865 27.18 39.87 -17.93
CA GLN A 865 25.98 39.03 -17.98
C GLN A 865 26.26 37.66 -18.61
N LEU A 866 26.99 37.62 -19.73
CA LEU A 866 27.38 36.39 -20.42
C LEU A 866 28.35 35.56 -19.57
N SER A 867 29.34 36.19 -18.93
CA SER A 867 30.26 35.55 -18.00
C SER A 867 29.53 34.88 -16.82
N ARG A 868 28.61 35.61 -16.17
CA ARG A 868 27.82 35.11 -15.03
C ARG A 868 26.88 33.96 -15.45
N SER A 869 26.27 34.06 -16.62
CA SER A 869 25.45 32.99 -17.21
C SER A 869 26.27 31.72 -17.48
N ASN A 870 27.46 31.86 -18.05
CA ASN A 870 28.38 30.75 -18.34
C ASN A 870 28.92 30.08 -17.05
N ILE A 871 29.20 30.86 -16.00
CA ILE A 871 29.57 30.32 -14.68
C ILE A 871 28.41 29.54 -14.07
N TYR A 872 27.18 30.09 -14.07
CA TYR A 872 26.02 29.40 -13.53
C TYR A 872 25.70 28.11 -14.28
N MET A 873 25.69 28.16 -15.61
CA MET A 873 25.51 26.97 -16.46
C MET A 873 26.61 25.92 -16.21
N SER A 874 27.86 26.34 -15.99
CA SER A 874 28.93 25.41 -15.64
C SER A 874 28.67 24.71 -14.29
N ILE A 875 28.20 25.45 -13.28
CA ILE A 875 27.86 24.88 -11.96
C ILE A 875 26.69 23.88 -12.09
N VAL A 876 25.63 24.23 -12.84
CA VAL A 876 24.48 23.35 -13.08
C VAL A 876 24.90 22.07 -13.80
N LEU A 877 25.69 22.18 -14.88
CA LEU A 877 26.16 21.03 -15.66
C LEU A 877 27.05 20.10 -14.84
N TRP A 878 28.03 20.63 -14.09
CA TRP A 878 28.89 19.81 -13.23
C TRP A 878 28.13 19.20 -12.05
N SER A 879 27.11 19.87 -11.52
CA SER A 879 26.24 19.33 -10.47
C SER A 879 25.39 18.17 -10.99
N VAL A 880 24.74 18.33 -12.15
CA VAL A 880 23.99 17.25 -12.81
C VAL A 880 24.91 16.08 -13.15
N ALA A 881 26.13 16.35 -13.63
CA ALA A 881 27.12 15.31 -13.91
C ALA A 881 27.54 14.56 -12.63
N GLY A 882 27.81 15.26 -11.54
CA GLY A 882 28.15 14.69 -10.24
C GLY A 882 27.02 13.84 -9.63
N LEU A 883 25.78 14.34 -9.69
CA LEU A 883 24.59 13.61 -9.23
C LEU A 883 24.37 12.33 -10.06
N SER A 884 24.51 12.40 -11.38
CA SER A 884 24.38 11.22 -12.26
C SER A 884 25.52 10.22 -12.08
N ALA A 885 26.75 10.68 -11.85
CA ALA A 885 27.89 9.83 -11.53
C ALA A 885 27.70 9.12 -10.17
N PHE A 886 27.19 9.83 -9.15
CA PHE A 886 26.88 9.25 -7.84
C PHE A 886 25.80 8.16 -7.95
N LYS A 887 24.71 8.43 -8.68
CA LYS A 887 23.68 7.41 -9.03
C LYS A 887 24.29 6.19 -9.71
N PHE A 888 25.15 6.40 -10.72
CA PHE A 888 25.81 5.32 -11.45
C PHE A 888 26.70 4.47 -10.53
N ILE A 889 27.54 5.09 -9.70
CA ILE A 889 28.43 4.38 -8.76
C ILE A 889 27.63 3.52 -7.78
N GLY A 890 26.54 4.06 -7.21
CA GLY A 890 25.65 3.29 -6.34
C GLY A 890 24.97 2.12 -7.04
N ALA A 891 24.47 2.34 -8.27
CA ALA A 891 23.88 1.27 -9.08
C ALA A 891 24.88 0.17 -9.47
N MET A 892 26.15 0.52 -9.73
CA MET A 892 27.22 -0.46 -9.96
C MET A 892 27.57 -1.22 -8.68
N TRP A 893 27.65 -0.56 -7.52
CA TRP A 893 27.86 -1.24 -6.24
C TRP A 893 26.72 -2.20 -5.90
N PHE A 894 25.46 -1.78 -6.11
CA PHE A 894 24.30 -2.65 -5.97
C PHE A 894 24.41 -3.90 -6.85
N LEU A 895 24.85 -3.76 -8.11
CA LEU A 895 25.06 -4.92 -8.99
C LEU A 895 26.16 -5.86 -8.48
N VAL A 896 27.28 -5.33 -7.97
CA VAL A 896 28.35 -6.14 -7.36
C VAL A 896 27.81 -6.91 -6.15
N VAL A 897 27.08 -6.25 -5.24
CA VAL A 897 26.45 -6.92 -4.08
C VAL A 897 25.45 -7.99 -4.53
N ARG A 898 24.60 -7.69 -5.53
CA ARG A 898 23.63 -8.62 -6.11
C ARG A 898 24.26 -9.83 -6.79
N MET A 899 25.44 -9.69 -7.42
CA MET A 899 26.18 -10.83 -7.97
C MET A 899 26.59 -11.84 -6.90
N PHE A 900 26.93 -11.39 -5.68
CA PHE A 900 27.30 -12.27 -4.58
C PHE A 900 26.10 -12.74 -3.73
N ARG A 901 25.06 -11.91 -3.51
CA ARG A 901 23.88 -12.27 -2.69
C ARG A 901 22.76 -12.97 -3.47
N GLY A 902 22.69 -12.80 -4.80
CA GLY A 902 21.68 -13.42 -5.64
C GLY A 902 20.24 -12.92 -5.41
N VAL A 903 20.10 -11.67 -4.98
CA VAL A 903 18.84 -10.92 -4.76
C VAL A 903 19.02 -9.53 -5.35
#